data_AF-A0A7R8WFU1-F1
#
_entry.id   AF-A0A7R8WFU1-F1
#
_cell.length_a   1.000
_cell.length_b   1.000
_cell.length_c   1.000
_cell.angle_alpha   90.00
_cell.angle_beta   90.00
_cell.angle_gamma   90.00
#
_symmetry.space_group_name_H-M   'P 1'
#
loop_
_entity.id
_entity.type
_entity.pdbx_description
1 polymer ?
#
loop_
_entity_poly.entity_id
_entity_poly.type
_entity_poly.pdbx_seq_one_letter_code
_entity_poly.pdbx_strand_id
1 'polypeptide(L)'
;MKTGIALAWRVLSHGTSRVVTGHANTGKYHAGGISQFHTSLAHHKPTFLTSSREAVADIHDGASILVGGFGICGIPESLIAALVEKGVKDLTIYSNDAGVHDFGIGLLIERKQVKRVVGSYMAENPEFGRQYFHGECELELTPQGTLAERLRAGGAGIPAFYTPSGYGTMIHLGRTLRFDANHNPVIRTKPKESREFDGKNYVLEEGITADFALIKAYKADRAGNLMFRKTARNFNVPMCKAASTTIAEVEEIVETGEIDGDDVHVPHIYVQRIIQCERLEKRIHKITLHQDDKTPVRTLTEAAKEKERIREKIVKRVALEFRDGMYANLGIGMPVMAADYIPEGMRIILHSENGVLGLGRFPTEEEVDADLINAGKETVTVVPGASFFASDESFAIIRGGHLQLTVLGGMQVSQFGDLANWVVPGKRLNGMGGAMDLVAAPRTKVVIAMTHCTKTGESKIMKECTYPLTGKHCVDMIVTEKAVFNVDKEKGLTVVEIADGVSMEDLKQTTDCEFHVAEDLKPMRSVYWDVKSSNWICERPCLLHTSPTHHKSTFLTSSREAVADIHDGASILVGGFGAAGVPESLIAALVEKGVKDLTVYSNDAGMPDYGLGHLIARNQMKRFVGSYVGENPEVSRKYYAGEIELELVPQGSLAERIRAGGAGIPAFYTPSGYGTMIHLGRTLRFDANHNPVLRTEPKEARDFKGKNYLLEEAITADFALIKAYKADRAGNLIFRKAARNFNVPMCKAASTTIAEVEEIVETGEIDGDDVHVPHIYVHRVIQCEVLERRIHKLVLHHDDQTPVTTLSGTALKDEHIRERIARRVALEFRHGMYANLGIGMPMIAADHIPEGMRVTLHSENGLLGLGRFPTEEEVDADLINAGKETVTVIPGASFFASDESFAIVRGSHIHLTVLGGMQVSQFGDLANWVVPGKKMKGMGGAMDLVATTGTKVVVTMTHCTKTNESKIRGECTYPLTGKHCVDMVITEKAVFKVDKEEGLTLIEIADGVSMEELKRTTDCEFHVAEDLKPMGSI
;
A
#
# COMPACT_ATOMS: atom_id res chain seq x y z
N MET A 1 21.81 -23.43 71.75
CA MET A 1 22.48 -22.78 72.90
C MET A 1 23.55 -21.87 72.33
N LYS A 2 23.28 -20.55 72.34
CA LYS A 2 23.88 -19.58 73.27
C LYS A 2 25.33 -19.26 72.87
N THR A 3 25.55 -18.16 72.14
CA THR A 3 25.88 -16.78 72.61
C THR A 3 27.40 -16.57 72.69
N GLY A 4 27.99 -15.40 72.40
CA GLY A 4 27.49 -14.03 72.25
C GLY A 4 28.44 -13.19 71.35
N ILE A 5 27.99 -12.08 70.74
CA ILE A 5 27.71 -10.73 71.32
C ILE A 5 29.00 -10.13 71.91
N ALA A 6 29.50 -8.93 71.60
CA ALA A 6 29.18 -7.77 70.75
C ALA A 6 30.48 -6.91 70.70
N LEU A 7 30.69 -5.79 69.97
CA LEU A 7 30.03 -4.47 69.96
C LEU A 7 30.96 -3.62 69.02
N ALA A 8 30.57 -3.05 67.88
CA ALA A 8 29.77 -1.84 67.60
C ALA A 8 30.58 -0.51 67.46
N TRP A 9 30.32 0.23 66.36
CA TRP A 9 29.93 1.68 66.20
C TRP A 9 30.40 2.27 64.85
N ARG A 10 29.50 2.57 63.88
CA ARG A 10 28.74 3.82 63.54
C ARG A 10 29.53 4.77 62.58
N VAL A 11 28.96 5.26 61.46
CA VAL A 11 28.04 6.43 61.25
C VAL A 11 27.41 6.34 59.81
N LEU A 12 26.08 6.24 59.63
CA LEU A 12 25.03 7.20 59.12
C LEU A 12 25.20 7.72 57.66
N SER A 13 24.17 7.88 56.79
CA SER A 13 22.78 8.35 56.98
C SER A 13 21.77 7.93 55.86
N HIS A 14 20.46 8.08 56.15
CA HIS A 14 19.23 7.70 55.41
C HIS A 14 18.39 8.92 54.94
N GLY A 15 17.35 8.67 54.11
CA GLY A 15 16.00 9.28 54.21
C GLY A 15 15.23 9.36 52.88
N THR A 16 14.30 8.47 52.51
CA THR A 16 12.83 8.32 52.81
C THR A 16 11.89 9.47 52.38
N SER A 17 10.92 9.15 51.51
CA SER A 17 9.78 9.98 51.08
C SER A 17 8.44 9.55 51.73
N ARG A 18 7.58 10.54 52.02
CA ARG A 18 6.34 10.45 52.82
C ARG A 18 5.08 10.59 51.94
N VAL A 19 4.01 9.91 52.34
CA VAL A 19 2.60 10.05 51.89
C VAL A 19 1.91 11.19 52.64
N VAL A 20 1.06 11.99 51.96
CA VAL A 20 -0.01 12.81 52.57
C VAL A 20 -1.23 12.85 51.63
N THR A 21 -2.43 12.69 52.20
CA THR A 21 -3.76 12.84 51.59
C THR A 21 -4.32 14.26 51.80
N GLY A 22 -5.15 14.75 50.87
CA GLY A 22 -5.99 15.95 51.04
C GLY A 22 -6.85 16.29 49.81
N HIS A 23 -8.18 16.26 49.95
CA HIS A 23 -9.19 16.68 48.96
C HIS A 23 -9.42 18.20 48.99
N ALA A 24 -9.65 18.83 47.81
CA ALA A 24 -10.75 19.78 47.55
C ALA A 24 -10.74 20.30 46.09
N ASN A 25 -11.94 20.32 45.49
CA ASN A 25 -12.33 20.84 44.17
C ASN A 25 -11.82 22.25 43.83
N THR A 26 -11.51 22.50 42.55
CA THR A 26 -12.20 23.47 41.68
C THR A 26 -11.69 23.32 40.25
N GLY A 27 -12.62 23.24 39.29
CA GLY A 27 -12.36 22.76 37.93
C GLY A 27 -11.57 23.71 37.03
N LYS A 28 -10.98 23.12 35.98
CA LYS A 28 -10.66 23.75 34.69
C LYS A 28 -10.32 22.64 33.67
N TYR A 29 -11.16 22.58 32.63
CA TYR A 29 -10.94 22.04 31.28
C TYR A 29 -9.84 20.98 31.08
N HIS A 30 -10.27 19.74 30.83
CA HIS A 30 -9.44 18.70 30.22
C HIS A 30 -9.07 19.10 28.77
N ALA A 31 -7.86 19.62 28.59
CA ALA A 31 -7.17 19.56 27.31
C ALA A 31 -6.66 18.12 27.11
N GLY A 32 -6.84 17.59 25.90
CA GLY A 32 -6.61 16.19 25.55
C GLY A 32 -5.19 15.71 25.86
N GLY A 33 -5.12 14.46 26.31
CA GLY A 33 -3.87 13.74 26.46
C GLY A 33 -3.13 13.70 25.13
N ILE A 34 -1.95 14.29 25.11
CA ILE A 34 -0.93 14.03 24.11
C ILE A 34 -0.57 12.56 24.27
N SER A 35 -0.94 11.70 23.31
CA SER A 35 -0.33 10.38 23.24
C SER A 35 1.14 10.60 22.92
N GLN A 36 1.99 10.62 23.94
CA GLN A 36 3.41 10.45 23.74
C GLN A 36 3.57 9.07 23.08
N PHE A 37 4.00 9.05 21.82
CA PHE A 37 4.42 7.82 21.17
C PHE A 37 5.55 7.25 22.02
N HIS A 38 5.26 6.20 22.79
CA HIS A 38 6.28 5.43 23.50
C HIS A 38 7.14 4.73 22.44
N THR A 39 8.23 5.35 22.00
CA THR A 39 9.34 4.66 21.33
C THR A 39 10.13 3.91 22.40
N SER A 40 9.60 2.80 22.90
CA SER A 40 10.46 1.88 23.65
C SER A 40 11.43 1.26 22.65
N LEU A 41 12.68 1.73 22.69
CA LEU A 41 13.86 1.17 22.00
C LEU A 41 14.21 -0.27 22.46
N ALA A 42 13.22 -1.05 22.88
CA ALA A 42 13.37 -2.40 23.40
C ALA A 42 13.18 -3.43 22.26
N HIS A 43 14.29 -4.10 21.92
CA HIS A 43 14.41 -5.34 21.16
C HIS A 43 13.37 -5.56 20.02
N HIS A 44 13.70 -5.12 18.81
CA HIS A 44 12.87 -5.29 17.59
C HIS A 44 13.25 -6.50 16.72
N LYS A 45 14.05 -7.44 17.23
CA LYS A 45 14.15 -8.75 16.58
C LYS A 45 12.80 -9.47 16.77
N PRO A 46 12.20 -10.04 15.72
CA PRO A 46 11.03 -10.90 15.88
C PRO A 46 11.34 -11.97 16.92
N THR A 47 10.53 -11.99 17.98
CA THR A 47 10.71 -12.93 19.08
C THR A 47 9.82 -14.14 18.84
N PHE A 48 10.44 -15.32 18.78
CA PHE A 48 9.74 -16.59 18.65
C PHE A 48 9.32 -17.05 20.04
N LEU A 49 8.01 -17.10 20.27
CA LEU A 49 7.43 -17.50 21.55
C LEU A 49 6.89 -18.93 21.45
N THR A 50 6.85 -19.62 22.59
CA THR A 50 6.40 -21.02 22.64
C THR A 50 4.93 -21.18 22.97
N SER A 51 4.25 -20.10 23.38
CA SER A 51 2.81 -20.16 23.64
C SER A 51 2.02 -18.91 23.23
N SER A 52 0.76 -19.13 22.84
CA SER A 52 -0.19 -18.07 22.52
C SER A 52 -0.51 -17.17 23.73
N ARG A 53 -0.53 -17.74 24.93
CA ARG A 53 -0.74 -17.01 26.19
C ARG A 53 0.37 -16.01 26.49
N GLU A 54 1.63 -16.40 26.27
CA GLU A 54 2.78 -15.50 26.42
C GLU A 54 2.71 -14.37 25.38
N ALA A 55 2.36 -14.71 24.15
CA ALA A 55 2.29 -13.75 23.05
C ALA A 55 1.31 -12.60 23.31
N VAL A 56 0.18 -12.86 23.96
CA VAL A 56 -0.87 -11.85 24.27
C VAL A 56 -0.79 -11.29 25.70
N ALA A 57 0.27 -11.60 26.46
CA ALA A 57 0.32 -11.35 27.90
C ALA A 57 0.21 -9.86 28.31
N ASP A 58 0.69 -8.95 27.47
CA ASP A 58 0.72 -7.50 27.69
C ASP A 58 -0.45 -6.74 27.06
N ILE A 59 -1.36 -7.44 26.38
CA ILE A 59 -2.60 -6.83 25.87
C ILE A 59 -3.48 -6.48 27.07
N HIS A 60 -3.74 -5.19 27.26
CA HIS A 60 -4.43 -4.64 28.44
C HIS A 60 -5.86 -4.20 28.09
N ASP A 61 -6.68 -3.97 29.13
CA ASP A 61 -8.05 -3.48 28.96
C ASP A 61 -8.06 -2.15 28.19
N GLY A 62 -8.98 -2.01 27.25
CA GLY A 62 -9.09 -0.81 26.41
C GLY A 62 -8.15 -0.79 25.19
N ALA A 63 -7.32 -1.82 24.98
CA ALA A 63 -6.41 -1.88 23.85
C ALA A 63 -7.16 -1.87 22.49
N SER A 64 -6.52 -1.24 21.51
CA SER A 64 -6.90 -1.31 20.10
C SER A 64 -6.18 -2.48 19.41
N ILE A 65 -6.94 -3.34 18.75
CA ILE A 65 -6.43 -4.59 18.17
C ILE A 65 -6.92 -4.76 16.74
N LEU A 66 -5.99 -4.94 15.81
CA LEU A 66 -6.26 -5.37 14.45
C LEU A 66 -6.31 -6.90 14.42
N VAL A 67 -7.33 -7.49 13.80
CA VAL A 67 -7.46 -8.95 13.69
C VAL A 67 -7.66 -9.32 12.23
N GLY A 68 -6.64 -9.98 11.66
CA GLY A 68 -6.61 -10.43 10.28
C GLY A 68 -7.66 -11.48 9.95
N GLY A 69 -7.91 -11.65 8.65
CA GLY A 69 -8.86 -12.62 8.11
C GLY A 69 -10.02 -12.00 7.32
N PHE A 70 -10.72 -12.87 6.58
CA PHE A 70 -11.94 -12.55 5.84
C PHE A 70 -12.99 -13.63 6.15
N GLY A 71 -14.07 -13.25 6.83
CA GLY A 71 -14.97 -14.20 7.49
C GLY A 71 -14.22 -15.01 8.54
N ILE A 72 -13.94 -16.27 8.22
CA ILE A 72 -13.12 -17.18 9.07
C ILE A 72 -11.90 -17.75 8.31
N CYS A 73 -11.61 -17.25 7.11
CA CYS A 73 -10.42 -17.61 6.34
C CYS A 73 -9.23 -16.71 6.73
N GLY A 74 -8.12 -17.33 7.13
CA GLY A 74 -6.92 -16.61 7.56
C GLY A 74 -7.09 -15.84 8.87
N ILE A 75 -7.86 -16.35 9.83
CA ILE A 75 -7.98 -15.74 11.16
C ILE A 75 -6.95 -16.31 12.15
N PRO A 76 -6.48 -15.52 13.13
CA PRO A 76 -5.49 -15.97 14.11
C PRO A 76 -6.15 -16.75 15.28
N GLU A 77 -6.48 -18.02 15.07
CA GLU A 77 -7.29 -18.85 15.98
C GLU A 77 -6.68 -19.02 17.38
N SER A 78 -5.38 -19.29 17.46
CA SER A 78 -4.68 -19.55 18.74
C SER A 78 -4.59 -18.27 19.56
N LEU A 79 -4.22 -17.16 18.90
CA LEU A 79 -4.11 -15.85 19.55
C LEU A 79 -5.47 -15.33 20.04
N ILE A 80 -6.53 -15.49 19.25
CA ILE A 80 -7.90 -15.12 19.68
C ILE A 80 -8.31 -15.95 20.89
N ALA A 81 -8.07 -17.26 20.87
CA ALA A 81 -8.40 -18.13 22.00
C ALA A 81 -7.66 -17.74 23.29
N ALA A 82 -6.38 -17.39 23.19
CA ALA A 82 -5.59 -16.91 24.32
C ALA A 82 -6.11 -15.57 24.87
N LEU A 83 -6.56 -14.67 23.99
CA LEU A 83 -7.13 -13.39 24.38
C LEU A 83 -8.51 -13.56 25.07
N VAL A 84 -9.30 -14.52 24.60
CA VAL A 84 -10.55 -14.93 25.26
C VAL A 84 -10.27 -15.45 26.67
N GLU A 85 -9.30 -16.34 26.82
CA GLU A 85 -8.91 -16.89 28.14
C GLU A 85 -8.39 -15.80 29.09
N LYS A 86 -7.59 -14.86 28.57
CA LYS A 86 -7.06 -13.73 29.34
C LYS A 86 -8.16 -12.86 29.93
N GLY A 87 -9.34 -12.80 29.30
CA GLY A 87 -10.51 -12.09 29.83
C GLY A 87 -10.42 -10.57 29.78
N VAL A 88 -9.49 -10.02 28.98
CA VAL A 88 -9.30 -8.57 28.76
C VAL A 88 -10.60 -7.90 28.30
N LYS A 89 -10.86 -6.68 28.74
CA LYS A 89 -12.11 -5.95 28.52
C LYS A 89 -11.94 -4.68 27.71
N ASP A 90 -13.08 -4.14 27.30
CA ASP A 90 -13.20 -2.84 26.62
C ASP A 90 -12.39 -2.69 25.32
N LEU A 91 -12.14 -3.81 24.62
CA LEU A 91 -11.33 -3.83 23.41
C LEU A 91 -11.98 -3.02 22.27
N THR A 92 -11.15 -2.32 21.50
CA THR A 92 -11.52 -1.81 20.17
C THR A 92 -10.95 -2.74 19.11
N ILE A 93 -11.81 -3.50 18.44
CA ILE A 93 -11.41 -4.46 17.41
C ILE A 93 -11.59 -3.84 16.02
N TYR A 94 -10.55 -3.91 15.21
CA TYR A 94 -10.60 -3.65 13.78
C TYR A 94 -10.51 -4.99 13.06
N SER A 95 -11.57 -5.38 12.36
CA SER A 95 -11.61 -6.59 11.56
C SER A 95 -12.56 -6.41 10.39
N ASN A 96 -12.37 -7.15 9.30
CA ASN A 96 -13.29 -7.04 8.18
C ASN A 96 -14.73 -7.45 8.58
N ASP A 97 -14.83 -8.56 9.32
CA ASP A 97 -16.08 -9.18 9.74
C ASP A 97 -16.18 -9.29 11.27
N ALA A 98 -17.38 -9.47 11.82
CA ALA A 98 -17.62 -9.78 13.24
C ALA A 98 -17.40 -11.27 13.62
N GLY A 99 -16.69 -12.04 12.79
CA GLY A 99 -16.60 -13.50 12.91
C GLY A 99 -17.98 -14.19 12.82
N VAL A 100 -18.06 -15.40 13.37
CA VAL A 100 -19.31 -16.13 13.61
C VAL A 100 -19.47 -16.38 15.11
N HIS A 101 -20.69 -16.66 15.59
CA HIS A 101 -20.99 -16.70 17.03
C HIS A 101 -19.96 -17.50 17.87
N ASP A 102 -19.56 -18.69 17.42
CA ASP A 102 -18.71 -19.64 18.13
C ASP A 102 -17.25 -19.70 17.62
N PHE A 103 -16.82 -18.77 16.75
CA PHE A 103 -15.50 -18.83 16.11
C PHE A 103 -14.90 -17.47 15.76
N GLY A 104 -13.57 -17.37 15.81
CA GLY A 104 -12.86 -16.12 15.62
C GLY A 104 -13.27 -15.06 16.64
N ILE A 105 -13.36 -13.79 16.23
CA ILE A 105 -13.67 -12.70 17.16
C ILE A 105 -15.08 -12.77 17.77
N GLY A 106 -15.97 -13.62 17.24
CA GLY A 106 -17.27 -13.89 17.86
C GLY A 106 -17.16 -14.39 19.30
N LEU A 107 -16.09 -15.14 19.61
CA LEU A 107 -15.81 -15.61 20.97
C LEU A 107 -15.56 -14.45 21.95
N LEU A 108 -14.87 -13.38 21.51
CA LEU A 108 -14.63 -12.19 22.33
C LEU A 108 -15.93 -11.41 22.55
N ILE A 109 -16.80 -11.37 21.54
CA ILE A 109 -18.12 -10.71 21.59
C ILE A 109 -19.04 -11.44 22.57
N GLU A 110 -19.13 -12.77 22.50
CA GLU A 110 -19.94 -13.58 23.44
C GLU A 110 -19.50 -13.39 24.89
N ARG A 111 -18.19 -13.22 25.12
CA ARG A 111 -17.62 -12.98 26.46
C ARG A 111 -17.69 -11.53 26.91
N LYS A 112 -18.30 -10.63 26.13
CA LYS A 112 -18.39 -9.19 26.40
C LYS A 112 -17.01 -8.59 26.69
N GLN A 113 -16.03 -8.91 25.86
CA GLN A 113 -14.68 -8.35 25.93
C GLN A 113 -14.49 -7.16 24.99
N VAL A 114 -15.42 -6.98 24.04
CA VAL A 114 -15.35 -5.96 22.99
C VAL A 114 -16.26 -4.78 23.33
N LYS A 115 -15.71 -3.57 23.31
CA LYS A 115 -16.44 -2.31 23.43
C LYS A 115 -16.83 -1.75 22.07
N ARG A 116 -15.94 -1.86 21.08
CA ARG A 116 -16.14 -1.31 19.74
C ARG A 116 -15.64 -2.28 18.67
N VAL A 117 -16.41 -2.43 17.59
CA VAL A 117 -15.96 -3.07 16.35
C VAL A 117 -15.95 -2.05 15.22
N VAL A 118 -14.84 -1.99 14.50
CA VAL A 118 -14.70 -1.26 13.23
C VAL A 118 -14.55 -2.31 12.13
N GLY A 119 -15.48 -2.34 11.18
CA GLY A 119 -15.50 -3.37 10.12
C GLY A 119 -16.47 -3.06 8.98
N SER A 120 -16.55 -3.96 8.01
CA SER A 120 -17.33 -3.76 6.79
C SER A 120 -18.61 -4.59 6.71
N TYR A 121 -18.62 -5.76 7.36
CA TYR A 121 -19.69 -6.74 7.28
C TYR A 121 -19.92 -7.46 8.63
N MET A 122 -21.16 -7.57 9.06
CA MET A 122 -21.57 -7.98 10.42
C MET A 122 -22.64 -9.07 10.41
N ALA A 123 -23.10 -9.49 9.23
CA ALA A 123 -24.33 -10.28 9.09
C ALA A 123 -24.27 -11.70 9.70
N GLU A 124 -23.08 -12.27 9.81
CA GLU A 124 -22.88 -13.67 10.22
C GLU A 124 -22.77 -13.87 11.74
N ASN A 125 -22.88 -12.79 12.53
CA ASN A 125 -22.87 -12.84 13.99
C ASN A 125 -24.14 -12.18 14.59
N PRO A 126 -25.21 -12.96 14.81
CA PRO A 126 -26.44 -12.45 15.40
C PRO A 126 -26.28 -11.85 16.80
N GLU A 127 -25.35 -12.39 17.60
CA GLU A 127 -25.08 -11.90 18.97
C GLU A 127 -24.45 -10.51 18.93
N PHE A 128 -23.54 -10.25 17.99
CA PHE A 128 -23.01 -8.91 17.76
C PHE A 128 -24.11 -7.91 17.41
N GLY A 129 -25.01 -8.28 16.49
CA GLY A 129 -26.17 -7.46 16.13
C GLY A 129 -27.04 -7.13 17.33
N ARG A 130 -27.33 -8.13 18.18
CA ARG A 130 -28.07 -7.95 19.45
C ARG A 130 -27.37 -6.95 20.37
N GLN A 131 -26.08 -7.13 20.64
CA GLN A 131 -25.30 -6.24 21.50
C GLN A 131 -25.28 -4.80 20.99
N TYR A 132 -25.12 -4.60 19.68
CA TYR A 132 -25.12 -3.28 19.07
C TYR A 132 -26.47 -2.55 19.24
N PHE A 133 -27.58 -3.21 18.89
CA PHE A 133 -28.91 -2.59 18.97
C PHE A 133 -29.40 -2.38 20.40
N HIS A 134 -28.87 -3.13 21.37
CA HIS A 134 -29.14 -2.93 22.81
C HIS A 134 -28.15 -1.95 23.48
N GLY A 135 -27.19 -1.39 22.73
CA GLY A 135 -26.25 -0.40 23.25
C GLY A 135 -25.11 -0.97 24.10
N GLU A 136 -24.89 -2.28 24.06
CA GLU A 136 -23.80 -2.98 24.76
C GLU A 136 -22.44 -2.83 24.03
N CYS A 137 -22.46 -2.60 22.70
CA CYS A 137 -21.27 -2.43 21.88
C CYS A 137 -21.42 -1.25 20.89
N GLU A 138 -20.30 -0.68 20.50
CA GLU A 138 -20.18 0.32 19.44
C GLU A 138 -19.85 -0.34 18.10
N LEU A 139 -20.39 0.18 17.00
CA LEU A 139 -20.12 -0.28 15.63
C LEU A 139 -19.74 0.90 14.75
N GLU A 140 -18.55 0.87 14.19
CA GLU A 140 -18.13 1.75 13.11
C GLU A 140 -18.08 0.98 11.79
N LEU A 141 -19.20 1.01 11.05
CA LEU A 141 -19.20 0.49 9.69
C LEU A 141 -18.32 1.34 8.77
N THR A 142 -17.48 0.68 7.99
CA THR A 142 -16.57 1.30 7.01
C THR A 142 -16.60 0.45 5.73
N PRO A 143 -16.68 1.06 4.53
CA PRO A 143 -16.57 0.31 3.28
C PRO A 143 -15.32 -0.57 3.30
N GLN A 144 -15.41 -1.79 2.78
CA GLN A 144 -14.33 -2.77 2.91
C GLN A 144 -13.02 -2.28 2.30
N GLY A 145 -13.07 -1.66 1.12
CA GLY A 145 -11.88 -1.10 0.48
C GLY A 145 -11.34 0.12 1.21
N THR A 146 -12.22 0.96 1.75
CA THR A 146 -11.82 2.06 2.62
C THR A 146 -11.13 1.56 3.88
N LEU A 147 -11.62 0.49 4.52
CA LEU A 147 -10.99 -0.10 5.70
C LEU A 147 -9.58 -0.62 5.38
N ALA A 148 -9.44 -1.36 4.28
CA ALA A 148 -8.14 -1.88 3.83
C ALA A 148 -7.14 -0.74 3.55
N GLU A 149 -7.58 0.31 2.85
CA GLU A 149 -6.73 1.46 2.53
C GLU A 149 -6.41 2.31 3.77
N ARG A 150 -7.34 2.48 4.71
CA ARG A 150 -7.06 3.16 6.00
C ARG A 150 -5.98 2.43 6.79
N LEU A 151 -6.00 1.10 6.82
CA LEU A 151 -4.97 0.29 7.48
C LEU A 151 -3.62 0.43 6.76
N ARG A 152 -3.60 0.29 5.43
CA ARG A 152 -2.39 0.47 4.61
C ARG A 152 -1.80 1.88 4.80
N ALA A 153 -2.63 2.91 4.73
CA ALA A 153 -2.22 4.31 4.90
C ALA A 153 -1.60 4.55 6.29
N GLY A 154 -2.22 4.02 7.35
CA GLY A 154 -1.69 4.10 8.71
C GLY A 154 -0.31 3.46 8.84
N GLY A 155 -0.15 2.22 8.34
CA GLY A 155 1.14 1.53 8.34
C GLY A 155 2.23 2.20 7.49
N ALA A 156 1.83 2.89 6.43
CA ALA A 156 2.71 3.64 5.52
C ALA A 156 3.00 5.09 5.96
N GLY A 157 2.53 5.51 7.13
CA GLY A 157 2.72 6.88 7.64
C GLY A 157 1.96 7.97 6.88
N ILE A 158 0.88 7.62 6.20
CA ILE A 158 -0.04 8.53 5.51
C ILE A 158 -1.22 8.83 6.44
N PRO A 159 -1.36 10.05 6.96
CA PRO A 159 -2.39 10.33 7.96
C PRO A 159 -3.79 10.40 7.36
N ALA A 160 -3.92 10.77 6.09
CA ALA A 160 -5.20 10.79 5.38
C ALA A 160 -5.05 10.73 3.86
N PHE A 161 -6.11 10.26 3.20
CA PHE A 161 -6.23 10.15 1.74
C PHE A 161 -7.69 10.36 1.30
N TYR A 162 -7.90 10.60 0.00
CA TYR A 162 -9.24 10.77 -0.57
C TYR A 162 -9.72 9.49 -1.29
N THR A 163 -11.01 9.19 -1.19
CA THR A 163 -11.63 8.02 -1.87
C THR A 163 -13.06 8.34 -2.35
N PRO A 164 -13.50 7.83 -3.52
CA PRO A 164 -14.88 8.06 -3.97
C PRO A 164 -15.88 7.19 -3.20
N SER A 165 -15.40 6.11 -2.58
CA SER A 165 -16.21 5.15 -1.83
C SER A 165 -16.99 5.82 -0.69
N GLY A 166 -18.30 5.64 -0.70
CA GLY A 166 -19.19 6.16 0.34
C GLY A 166 -19.61 7.64 0.17
N TYR A 167 -19.14 8.35 -0.87
CA TYR A 167 -19.61 9.71 -1.16
C TYR A 167 -21.13 9.75 -1.32
N GLY A 168 -21.76 10.79 -0.74
CA GLY A 168 -23.22 10.97 -0.75
C GLY A 168 -24.03 9.95 0.09
N THR A 169 -23.38 8.97 0.72
CA THR A 169 -24.04 7.98 1.59
C THR A 169 -23.99 8.39 3.07
N MET A 170 -24.57 7.58 3.97
CA MET A 170 -24.42 7.79 5.41
C MET A 170 -22.98 7.65 5.93
N ILE A 171 -22.08 7.00 5.19
CA ILE A 171 -20.64 6.96 5.54
C ILE A 171 -20.04 8.37 5.46
N HIS A 172 -20.42 9.11 4.41
CA HIS A 172 -20.04 10.50 4.20
C HIS A 172 -20.82 11.47 5.09
N LEU A 173 -22.15 11.34 5.15
CA LEU A 173 -23.04 12.33 5.79
C LEU A 173 -23.18 12.15 7.31
N GLY A 174 -22.63 11.08 7.86
CA GLY A 174 -22.65 10.77 9.29
C GLY A 174 -23.58 9.60 9.64
N ARG A 175 -23.13 8.76 10.58
CA ARG A 175 -23.80 7.52 10.98
C ARG A 175 -23.86 7.35 12.50
N THR A 176 -24.77 6.51 12.96
CA THR A 176 -24.83 6.10 14.37
C THR A 176 -23.75 5.06 14.67
N LEU A 177 -23.00 5.26 15.75
CA LEU A 177 -22.02 4.30 16.27
C LEU A 177 -22.53 3.52 17.48
N ARG A 178 -23.51 4.05 18.22
CA ARG A 178 -24.09 3.38 19.39
C ARG A 178 -25.53 3.80 19.60
N PHE A 179 -26.37 2.84 19.98
CA PHE A 179 -27.75 3.06 20.41
C PHE A 179 -27.89 2.98 21.94
N ASP A 180 -28.99 3.48 22.49
CA ASP A 180 -29.45 3.14 23.84
C ASP A 180 -30.38 1.91 23.82
N ALA A 181 -30.84 1.48 25.00
CA ALA A 181 -31.77 0.36 25.14
C ALA A 181 -33.15 0.60 24.50
N ASN A 182 -33.49 1.85 24.15
CA ASN A 182 -34.71 2.23 23.45
C ASN A 182 -34.47 2.44 21.94
N HIS A 183 -33.32 2.02 21.43
CA HIS A 183 -32.89 2.19 20.03
C HIS A 183 -32.73 3.64 19.56
N ASN A 184 -32.53 4.59 20.47
CA ASN A 184 -32.16 5.96 20.12
C ASN A 184 -30.65 6.07 19.86
N PRO A 185 -30.20 6.82 18.84
CA PRO A 185 -28.78 7.02 18.60
C PRO A 185 -28.15 7.86 19.71
N VAL A 186 -27.10 7.34 20.36
CA VAL A 186 -26.37 8.00 21.46
C VAL A 186 -25.04 8.57 20.98
N ILE A 187 -24.34 7.84 20.12
CA ILE A 187 -23.07 8.28 19.53
C ILE A 187 -23.24 8.33 18.03
N ARG A 188 -22.86 9.45 17.41
CA ARG A 188 -22.90 9.64 15.95
C ARG A 188 -21.58 10.21 15.45
N THR A 189 -21.18 9.81 14.25
CA THR A 189 -20.07 10.46 13.54
C THR A 189 -20.54 11.78 12.95
N LYS A 190 -19.60 12.72 12.81
CA LYS A 190 -19.79 13.92 12.00
C LYS A 190 -19.75 13.56 10.51
N PRO A 191 -20.30 14.41 9.63
CA PRO A 191 -20.01 14.33 8.21
C PRO A 191 -18.49 14.42 7.95
N LYS A 192 -18.01 13.69 6.95
CA LYS A 192 -16.61 13.72 6.53
C LYS A 192 -16.37 14.88 5.55
N GLU A 193 -15.14 15.37 5.48
CA GLU A 193 -14.74 16.32 4.44
C GLU A 193 -14.85 15.66 3.07
N SER A 194 -15.30 16.42 2.07
CA SER A 194 -15.29 16.01 0.68
C SER A 194 -14.64 17.06 -0.20
N ARG A 195 -14.01 16.64 -1.29
CA ARG A 195 -13.38 17.52 -2.28
C ARG A 195 -13.59 16.96 -3.69
N GLU A 196 -13.67 17.85 -4.66
CA GLU A 196 -13.72 17.48 -6.07
C GLU A 196 -12.30 17.40 -6.65
N PHE A 197 -12.02 16.31 -7.37
CA PHE A 197 -10.84 16.14 -8.21
C PHE A 197 -11.31 15.67 -9.59
N ASP A 198 -10.90 16.36 -10.65
CA ASP A 198 -11.27 16.05 -12.05
C ASP A 198 -12.78 15.82 -12.26
N GLY A 199 -13.62 16.69 -11.66
CA GLY A 199 -15.07 16.64 -11.80
C GLY A 199 -15.75 15.50 -11.00
N LYS A 200 -15.01 14.78 -10.15
CA LYS A 200 -15.55 13.73 -9.28
C LYS A 200 -15.36 14.08 -7.80
N ASN A 201 -16.35 13.75 -7.00
CA ASN A 201 -16.30 14.00 -5.57
C ASN A 201 -15.71 12.81 -4.80
N TYR A 202 -14.84 13.14 -3.85
CA TYR A 202 -14.15 12.19 -2.98
C TYR A 202 -14.33 12.59 -1.53
N VAL A 203 -14.25 11.61 -0.63
CA VAL A 203 -14.33 11.78 0.82
C VAL A 203 -12.95 11.58 1.42
N LEU A 204 -12.58 12.43 2.38
CA LEU A 204 -11.34 12.30 3.14
C LEU A 204 -11.47 11.20 4.20
N GLU A 205 -10.51 10.28 4.23
CA GLU A 205 -10.41 9.19 5.18
C GLU A 205 -9.07 9.24 5.90
N GLU A 206 -9.09 8.99 7.23
CA GLU A 206 -7.89 8.99 8.06
C GLU A 206 -7.31 7.58 8.22
N GLY A 207 -5.98 7.48 8.19
CA GLY A 207 -5.24 6.25 8.42
C GLY A 207 -5.52 5.65 9.80
N ILE A 208 -5.54 4.31 9.89
CA ILE A 208 -5.73 3.56 11.13
C ILE A 208 -4.41 2.96 11.56
N THR A 209 -4.04 3.20 12.82
CA THR A 209 -3.03 2.43 13.54
C THR A 209 -3.60 1.90 14.85
N ALA A 210 -3.03 0.83 15.39
CA ALA A 210 -3.46 0.22 16.64
C ALA A 210 -2.27 -0.14 17.57
N ASP A 211 -2.60 -0.54 18.80
CA ASP A 211 -1.62 -1.01 19.76
C ASP A 211 -1.06 -2.38 19.32
N PHE A 212 -1.96 -3.31 18.97
CA PHE A 212 -1.61 -4.67 18.58
C PHE A 212 -2.24 -5.10 17.24
N ALA A 213 -1.57 -6.00 16.53
CA ALA A 213 -2.15 -6.76 15.41
C ALA A 213 -1.99 -8.26 15.66
N LEU A 214 -3.07 -9.01 15.51
CA LEU A 214 -3.09 -10.47 15.53
C LEU A 214 -3.26 -10.96 14.09
N ILE A 215 -2.26 -11.67 13.58
CA ILE A 215 -2.12 -12.01 12.16
C ILE A 215 -1.97 -13.52 11.99
N LYS A 216 -2.58 -14.08 10.96
CA LYS A 216 -2.39 -15.47 10.55
C LYS A 216 -1.64 -15.54 9.23
N ALA A 217 -0.50 -16.22 9.22
CA ALA A 217 0.31 -16.49 8.03
C ALA A 217 0.51 -18.00 7.82
N TYR A 218 0.98 -18.38 6.63
CA TYR A 218 1.30 -19.76 6.28
C TYR A 218 2.68 -20.12 6.85
N LYS A 219 3.73 -19.42 6.42
CA LYS A 219 5.10 -19.64 6.89
C LYS A 219 5.69 -18.38 7.50
N ALA A 220 6.59 -18.58 8.47
CA ALA A 220 7.59 -17.58 8.82
C ALA A 220 8.99 -18.18 8.79
N ASP A 221 9.98 -17.44 8.30
CA ASP A 221 11.39 -17.82 8.50
C ASP A 221 11.90 -17.37 9.88
N ARG A 222 13.08 -17.86 10.30
CA ARG A 222 13.74 -17.45 11.55
C ARG A 222 14.20 -15.98 11.58
N ALA A 223 14.18 -15.27 10.46
CA ALA A 223 14.40 -13.82 10.43
C ALA A 223 13.11 -13.05 10.78
N GLY A 224 11.95 -13.66 10.52
CA GLY A 224 10.60 -13.19 10.79
C GLY A 224 9.80 -12.78 9.55
N ASN A 225 10.28 -13.10 8.35
CA ASN A 225 9.57 -12.83 7.09
C ASN A 225 8.34 -13.72 7.00
N LEU A 226 7.22 -13.19 6.50
CA LEU A 226 5.97 -13.94 6.39
C LEU A 226 5.63 -14.26 4.92
N MET A 227 5.19 -15.49 4.70
CA MET A 227 4.45 -15.90 3.51
C MET A 227 3.01 -16.22 3.87
N PHE A 228 2.11 -15.89 2.96
CA PHE A 228 0.68 -16.15 3.04
C PHE A 228 0.30 -17.09 1.92
N ARG A 229 -0.86 -17.71 2.03
CA ARG A 229 -1.33 -18.69 1.07
C ARG A 229 -2.71 -18.29 0.56
N LYS A 230 -2.83 -18.12 -0.75
CA LYS A 230 -4.10 -17.89 -1.45
C LYS A 230 -4.93 -16.74 -0.82
N THR A 231 -6.23 -16.95 -0.65
CA THR A 231 -7.16 -15.94 -0.15
C THR A 231 -7.12 -15.73 1.37
N ALA A 232 -6.33 -16.53 2.11
CA ALA A 232 -6.05 -16.27 3.52
C ALA A 232 -5.11 -15.06 3.71
N ARG A 233 -4.48 -14.55 2.63
CA ARG A 233 -3.64 -13.34 2.62
C ARG A 233 -4.41 -12.07 3.00
N ASN A 234 -5.60 -11.89 2.41
CA ASN A 234 -6.62 -10.85 2.67
C ASN A 234 -6.16 -9.61 3.51
N PHE A 235 -6.80 -9.35 4.66
CA PHE A 235 -6.51 -8.22 5.56
C PHE A 235 -5.26 -8.44 6.41
N ASN A 236 -4.71 -9.66 6.45
CA ASN A 236 -3.53 -9.96 7.25
C ASN A 236 -2.35 -9.05 6.87
N VAL A 237 -2.10 -8.81 5.58
CA VAL A 237 -1.00 -7.93 5.13
C VAL A 237 -1.16 -6.47 5.59
N PRO A 238 -2.25 -5.75 5.26
CA PRO A 238 -2.37 -4.35 5.68
C PRO A 238 -2.46 -4.19 7.22
N MET A 239 -3.02 -5.16 7.94
CA MET A 239 -3.08 -5.12 9.41
C MET A 239 -1.71 -5.36 10.06
N CYS A 240 -0.90 -6.26 9.49
CA CYS A 240 0.45 -6.55 9.98
C CYS A 240 1.35 -5.31 10.01
N LYS A 241 1.11 -4.35 9.12
CA LYS A 241 1.91 -3.13 8.98
C LYS A 241 1.41 -1.95 9.84
N ALA A 242 0.23 -2.06 10.43
CA ALA A 242 -0.51 -0.94 11.00
C ALA A 242 -0.64 -0.99 12.54
N ALA A 243 0.24 -1.71 13.23
CA ALA A 243 0.24 -1.79 14.69
C ALA A 243 1.63 -1.52 15.27
N SER A 244 1.64 -1.10 16.54
CA SER A 244 2.88 -0.93 17.31
C SER A 244 3.52 -2.28 17.66
N THR A 245 2.70 -3.33 17.82
CA THR A 245 3.17 -4.71 18.05
C THR A 245 2.33 -5.69 17.24
N THR A 246 2.94 -6.28 16.22
CA THR A 246 2.37 -7.37 15.43
C THR A 246 2.78 -8.71 16.00
N ILE A 247 1.78 -9.56 16.19
CA ILE A 247 1.89 -10.95 16.64
C ILE A 247 1.37 -11.84 15.51
N ALA A 248 2.27 -12.56 14.86
CA ALA A 248 1.94 -13.50 13.80
C ALA A 248 1.87 -14.93 14.35
N GLU A 249 0.73 -15.59 14.16
CA GLU A 249 0.67 -17.04 14.24
C GLU A 249 0.87 -17.67 12.86
N VAL A 250 1.72 -18.70 12.79
CA VAL A 250 2.11 -19.35 11.54
C VAL A 250 1.90 -20.86 11.60
N GLU A 251 1.60 -21.46 10.47
CA GLU A 251 1.50 -22.93 10.35
C GLU A 251 2.88 -23.59 10.50
N GLU A 252 3.88 -23.00 9.86
CA GLU A 252 5.23 -23.55 9.80
C GLU A 252 6.26 -22.44 10.07
N ILE A 253 7.28 -22.78 10.86
CA ILE A 253 8.47 -21.96 11.01
C ILE A 253 9.61 -22.66 10.26
N VAL A 254 10.18 -21.97 9.28
CA VAL A 254 11.28 -22.44 8.44
C VAL A 254 12.59 -21.74 8.79
N GLU A 255 13.72 -22.27 8.35
CA GLU A 255 15.02 -21.64 8.62
C GLU A 255 15.23 -20.37 7.78
N THR A 256 16.07 -19.46 8.27
CA THR A 256 16.36 -18.20 7.56
C THR A 256 16.96 -18.50 6.18
N GLY A 257 16.34 -17.96 5.12
CA GLY A 257 16.75 -18.17 3.73
C GLY A 257 16.03 -19.31 3.00
N GLU A 258 15.16 -20.08 3.68
CA GLU A 258 14.28 -21.03 3.00
C GLU A 258 13.09 -20.35 2.29
N ILE A 259 12.74 -19.13 2.70
CA ILE A 259 11.86 -18.23 1.95
C ILE A 259 12.78 -17.37 1.08
N ASP A 260 12.63 -17.44 -0.25
CA ASP A 260 13.36 -16.55 -1.16
C ASP A 260 12.94 -15.10 -0.89
N GLY A 261 13.91 -14.18 -0.93
CA GLY A 261 13.65 -12.77 -0.67
C GLY A 261 12.67 -12.14 -1.66
N ASP A 262 12.55 -12.68 -2.88
CA ASP A 262 11.56 -12.23 -3.86
C ASP A 262 10.13 -12.72 -3.51
N ASP A 263 9.99 -13.82 -2.79
CA ASP A 263 8.71 -14.47 -2.41
C ASP A 263 8.16 -13.98 -1.05
N VAL A 264 8.89 -13.10 -0.35
CA VAL A 264 8.45 -12.50 0.92
C VAL A 264 7.25 -11.58 0.71
N HIS A 265 6.10 -11.90 1.32
CA HIS A 265 4.92 -11.04 1.28
C HIS A 265 4.95 -9.91 2.31
N VAL A 266 5.43 -10.19 3.52
CA VAL A 266 5.64 -9.18 4.56
C VAL A 266 7.05 -9.32 5.13
N PRO A 267 7.91 -8.31 4.92
CA PRO A 267 9.24 -8.27 5.50
C PRO A 267 9.22 -8.30 7.02
N HIS A 268 10.23 -8.94 7.61
CA HIS A 268 10.37 -9.13 9.04
C HIS A 268 10.42 -7.84 9.88
N ILE A 269 10.62 -6.68 9.25
CA ILE A 269 10.58 -5.36 9.90
C ILE A 269 9.22 -5.03 10.53
N TYR A 270 8.13 -5.62 10.02
CA TYR A 270 6.77 -5.37 10.50
C TYR A 270 6.30 -6.31 11.62
N VAL A 271 7.11 -7.29 12.03
CA VAL A 271 6.68 -8.37 12.92
C VAL A 271 7.49 -8.34 14.22
N GLN A 272 6.81 -8.30 15.37
CA GLN A 272 7.50 -8.27 16.67
C GLN A 272 7.49 -9.64 17.37
N ARG A 273 6.43 -10.44 17.18
CA ARG A 273 6.28 -11.75 17.83
C ARG A 273 5.76 -12.78 16.85
N ILE A 274 6.32 -13.99 16.91
CA ILE A 274 5.91 -15.12 16.09
C ILE A 274 5.64 -16.31 16.98
N ILE A 275 4.52 -16.99 16.76
CA ILE A 275 4.22 -18.30 17.33
C ILE A 275 3.86 -19.28 16.22
N GLN A 276 4.18 -20.55 16.43
CA GLN A 276 3.58 -21.60 15.62
C GLN A 276 2.17 -21.91 16.16
N CYS A 277 1.20 -22.16 15.27
CA CYS A 277 -0.19 -22.42 15.64
C CYS A 277 -0.30 -23.58 16.65
N GLU A 278 -0.89 -23.31 17.82
CA GLU A 278 -1.26 -24.34 18.80
C GLU A 278 -2.61 -24.99 18.44
N ARG A 279 -3.45 -24.20 17.75
CA ARG A 279 -4.77 -24.58 17.21
C ARG A 279 -4.80 -24.22 15.74
N LEU A 280 -5.24 -25.16 14.92
CA LEU A 280 -5.38 -24.99 13.49
C LEU A 280 -6.58 -25.81 13.00
N GLU A 281 -7.78 -25.32 13.25
CA GLU A 281 -9.00 -25.95 12.74
C GLU A 281 -9.21 -25.61 11.26
N LYS A 282 -8.91 -24.37 10.83
CA LYS A 282 -9.19 -23.85 9.48
C LYS A 282 -10.62 -24.16 9.03
N ARG A 283 -11.60 -23.80 9.87
CA ARG A 283 -13.02 -24.08 9.61
C ARG A 283 -13.48 -23.40 8.32
N ILE A 284 -14.18 -24.14 7.48
CA ILE A 284 -14.81 -23.61 6.26
C ILE A 284 -16.23 -23.17 6.58
N HIS A 285 -16.55 -21.92 6.25
CA HIS A 285 -17.86 -21.34 6.55
C HIS A 285 -18.97 -21.99 5.72
N LYS A 286 -18.75 -22.12 4.41
CA LYS A 286 -19.72 -22.70 3.49
C LYS A 286 -19.01 -23.59 2.46
N ILE A 287 -19.03 -24.90 2.71
CA ILE A 287 -18.59 -25.89 1.72
C ILE A 287 -19.60 -25.88 0.57
N THR A 288 -19.12 -25.52 -0.62
CA THR A 288 -19.89 -25.55 -1.86
C THR A 288 -19.10 -26.37 -2.86
N LEU A 289 -19.69 -27.46 -3.33
CA LEU A 289 -19.04 -28.41 -4.23
C LEU A 289 -19.55 -28.21 -5.66
N HIS A 290 -18.70 -28.58 -6.62
CA HIS A 290 -19.13 -28.78 -8.00
C HIS A 290 -20.29 -29.78 -8.04
N GLN A 291 -21.38 -29.42 -8.73
CA GLN A 291 -22.46 -30.36 -8.98
C GLN A 291 -22.23 -30.99 -10.35
N ASP A 292 -21.90 -32.28 -10.38
CA ASP A 292 -21.90 -33.04 -11.63
C ASP A 292 -23.36 -33.22 -12.13
N ASP A 293 -23.53 -33.22 -13.47
CA ASP A 293 -24.80 -33.46 -14.18
C ASP A 293 -25.53 -34.77 -13.76
N LYS A 294 -24.87 -35.63 -12.97
CA LYS A 294 -25.38 -36.92 -12.50
C LYS A 294 -26.09 -36.87 -11.15
N THR A 295 -26.17 -35.70 -10.50
CA THR A 295 -26.86 -35.57 -9.21
C THR A 295 -28.38 -35.54 -9.42
N PRO A 296 -29.17 -36.45 -8.80
CA PRO A 296 -30.61 -36.47 -9.03
C PRO A 296 -31.25 -35.14 -8.63
N VAL A 297 -31.92 -34.51 -9.60
CA VAL A 297 -32.66 -33.24 -9.44
C VAL A 297 -33.58 -33.37 -8.22
N ARG A 298 -33.28 -32.59 -7.18
CA ARG A 298 -34.13 -32.49 -5.98
C ARG A 298 -35.54 -32.14 -6.45
N THR A 299 -36.57 -32.87 -6.00
CA THR A 299 -37.97 -32.59 -6.38
C THR A 299 -38.38 -31.23 -5.83
N LEU A 300 -38.22 -30.17 -6.62
CA LEU A 300 -38.58 -28.80 -6.24
C LEU A 300 -40.10 -28.65 -6.22
N THR A 301 -40.62 -27.90 -5.25
CA THR A 301 -42.03 -27.48 -5.24
C THR A 301 -42.30 -26.55 -6.43
N GLU A 302 -43.54 -26.45 -6.91
CA GLU A 302 -43.88 -25.55 -8.03
C GLU A 302 -43.50 -24.09 -7.74
N ALA A 303 -43.66 -23.62 -6.50
CA ALA A 303 -43.22 -22.29 -6.09
C ALA A 303 -41.69 -22.12 -6.14
N ALA A 304 -40.91 -23.16 -5.82
CA ALA A 304 -39.47 -23.12 -5.93
C ALA A 304 -39.01 -23.17 -7.40
N LYS A 305 -39.67 -23.98 -8.24
CA LYS A 305 -39.44 -23.99 -9.69
C LYS A 305 -39.71 -22.63 -10.32
N GLU A 306 -40.79 -21.97 -9.92
CA GLU A 306 -41.13 -20.64 -10.44
C GLU A 306 -40.09 -19.59 -10.05
N LYS A 307 -39.67 -19.58 -8.79
CA LYS A 307 -38.60 -18.68 -8.33
C LYS A 307 -37.29 -18.94 -9.07
N GLU A 308 -36.99 -20.19 -9.39
CA GLU A 308 -35.81 -20.55 -10.16
C GLU A 308 -35.92 -20.07 -11.61
N ARG A 309 -37.07 -20.26 -12.27
CA ARG A 309 -37.34 -19.72 -13.62
C ARG A 309 -37.17 -18.20 -13.69
N ILE A 310 -37.64 -17.47 -12.69
CA ILE A 310 -37.49 -16.01 -12.58
C ILE A 310 -36.00 -15.63 -12.50
N ARG A 311 -35.23 -16.30 -11.64
CA ARG A 311 -33.80 -16.07 -11.48
C ARG A 311 -33.03 -16.40 -12.76
N GLU A 312 -33.30 -17.58 -13.32
CA GLU A 312 -32.71 -18.07 -14.55
C GLU A 312 -32.90 -17.07 -15.71
N LYS A 313 -34.11 -16.50 -15.85
CA LYS A 313 -34.39 -15.46 -16.84
C LYS A 313 -33.49 -14.23 -16.68
N ILE A 314 -33.32 -13.74 -15.44
CA ILE A 314 -32.46 -12.60 -15.13
C ILE A 314 -31.00 -12.92 -15.46
N VAL A 315 -30.47 -14.04 -14.96
CA VAL A 315 -29.04 -14.38 -15.10
C VAL A 315 -28.65 -14.69 -16.54
N LYS A 316 -29.53 -15.35 -17.32
CA LYS A 316 -29.31 -15.56 -18.75
C LYS A 316 -29.26 -14.24 -19.52
N ARG A 317 -30.03 -13.24 -19.12
CA ARG A 317 -29.93 -11.90 -19.72
C ARG A 317 -28.64 -11.20 -19.31
N VAL A 318 -28.27 -11.27 -18.03
CA VAL A 318 -27.02 -10.70 -17.52
C VAL A 318 -25.80 -11.30 -18.24
N ALA A 319 -25.81 -12.59 -18.54
CA ALA A 319 -24.71 -13.26 -19.24
C ALA A 319 -24.37 -12.64 -20.62
N LEU A 320 -25.34 -11.97 -21.26
CA LEU A 320 -25.12 -11.24 -22.51
C LEU A 320 -24.28 -9.95 -22.34
N GLU A 321 -24.00 -9.53 -21.11
CA GLU A 321 -23.13 -8.39 -20.82
C GLU A 321 -21.65 -8.77 -20.78
N PHE A 322 -21.32 -10.07 -20.71
CA PHE A 322 -19.94 -10.54 -20.78
C PHE A 322 -19.35 -10.41 -22.18
N ARG A 323 -18.03 -10.19 -22.23
CA ARG A 323 -17.24 -10.14 -23.46
C ARG A 323 -15.96 -10.94 -23.26
N ASP A 324 -15.44 -11.48 -24.35
CA ASP A 324 -14.14 -12.17 -24.33
C ASP A 324 -13.02 -11.22 -23.86
N GLY A 325 -12.16 -11.70 -22.96
CA GLY A 325 -11.07 -10.95 -22.34
C GLY A 325 -11.51 -9.96 -21.24
N MET A 326 -12.78 -9.95 -20.82
CA MET A 326 -13.29 -9.04 -19.79
C MET A 326 -12.84 -9.43 -18.37
N TYR A 327 -12.50 -8.43 -17.56
CA TYR A 327 -12.40 -8.55 -16.11
C TYR A 327 -13.71 -8.12 -15.46
N ALA A 328 -14.27 -9.01 -14.65
CA ALA A 328 -15.54 -8.77 -13.98
C ALA A 328 -15.49 -9.11 -12.49
N ASN A 329 -16.26 -8.37 -11.69
CA ASN A 329 -16.59 -8.75 -10.34
C ASN A 329 -18.09 -9.05 -10.23
N LEU A 330 -18.40 -10.20 -9.63
CA LEU A 330 -19.76 -10.71 -9.53
C LEU A 330 -20.14 -10.82 -8.05
N GLY A 331 -21.17 -10.07 -7.66
CA GLY A 331 -21.75 -10.17 -6.32
C GLY A 331 -22.43 -11.52 -6.07
N ILE A 332 -22.58 -11.88 -4.81
CA ILE A 332 -23.21 -13.15 -4.41
C ILE A 332 -24.64 -13.31 -4.95
N GLY A 333 -25.05 -14.55 -5.20
CA GLY A 333 -26.40 -14.90 -5.67
C GLY A 333 -26.51 -14.89 -7.20
N MET A 334 -27.52 -14.18 -7.73
CA MET A 334 -27.77 -14.12 -9.17
C MET A 334 -26.56 -13.67 -10.01
N PRO A 335 -25.73 -12.69 -9.59
CA PRO A 335 -24.59 -12.28 -10.39
C PRO A 335 -23.56 -13.39 -10.60
N VAL A 336 -23.16 -14.14 -9.57
CA VAL A 336 -22.26 -15.30 -9.71
C VAL A 336 -22.88 -16.38 -10.59
N MET A 337 -24.18 -16.67 -10.46
CA MET A 337 -24.88 -17.63 -11.32
C MET A 337 -24.85 -17.25 -12.82
N ALA A 338 -24.67 -15.97 -13.16
CA ALA A 338 -24.55 -15.57 -14.57
C ALA A 338 -23.31 -16.16 -15.24
N ALA A 339 -22.27 -16.53 -14.47
CA ALA A 339 -21.05 -17.12 -15.00
C ALA A 339 -21.27 -18.54 -15.56
N ASP A 340 -22.28 -19.26 -15.08
CA ASP A 340 -22.61 -20.62 -15.56
C ASP A 340 -23.17 -20.64 -17.00
N TYR A 341 -23.49 -19.45 -17.53
CA TYR A 341 -24.11 -19.23 -18.84
C TYR A 341 -23.16 -18.61 -19.87
N ILE A 342 -21.85 -18.59 -19.56
CA ILE A 342 -20.82 -18.10 -20.47
C ILE A 342 -20.59 -19.13 -21.59
N PRO A 343 -20.61 -18.71 -22.87
CA PRO A 343 -20.29 -19.60 -23.98
C PRO A 343 -18.88 -20.19 -23.90
N GLU A 344 -18.75 -21.47 -24.27
CA GLU A 344 -17.47 -22.12 -24.53
C GLU A 344 -16.69 -21.32 -25.58
N GLY A 345 -15.42 -21.05 -25.27
CA GLY A 345 -14.52 -20.21 -26.07
C GLY A 345 -14.51 -18.73 -25.69
N MET A 346 -15.45 -18.24 -24.86
CA MET A 346 -15.34 -16.92 -24.24
C MET A 346 -14.56 -17.03 -22.92
N ARG A 347 -13.43 -16.33 -22.83
CA ARG A 347 -12.64 -16.24 -21.61
C ARG A 347 -12.96 -14.95 -20.88
N ILE A 348 -13.56 -15.04 -19.70
CA ILE A 348 -13.63 -13.92 -18.75
C ILE A 348 -12.74 -14.21 -17.54
N ILE A 349 -12.30 -13.16 -16.86
CA ILE A 349 -11.47 -13.26 -15.68
C ILE A 349 -12.24 -12.68 -14.50
N LEU A 350 -12.55 -13.54 -13.53
CA LEU A 350 -13.36 -13.19 -12.38
C LEU A 350 -12.48 -12.71 -11.22
N HIS A 351 -12.72 -11.49 -10.75
CA HIS A 351 -12.11 -10.90 -9.57
C HIS A 351 -12.96 -11.16 -8.32
N SER A 352 -12.34 -11.53 -7.21
CA SER A 352 -12.96 -11.56 -5.88
C SER A 352 -12.28 -10.60 -4.92
N GLU A 353 -13.09 -9.82 -4.20
CA GLU A 353 -12.67 -8.71 -3.32
C GLU A 353 -11.86 -9.15 -2.08
N ASN A 354 -11.80 -10.46 -1.80
CA ASN A 354 -10.96 -11.03 -0.75
C ASN A 354 -9.53 -11.37 -1.21
N GLY A 355 -9.16 -11.04 -2.46
CA GLY A 355 -7.76 -11.06 -2.89
C GLY A 355 -7.41 -12.11 -3.94
N VAL A 356 -8.29 -12.35 -4.93
CA VAL A 356 -8.00 -13.28 -6.02
C VAL A 356 -8.48 -12.71 -7.36
N LEU A 357 -7.65 -12.87 -8.38
CA LEU A 357 -7.98 -12.64 -9.79
C LEU A 357 -7.89 -13.96 -10.54
N GLY A 358 -8.95 -14.36 -11.23
CA GLY A 358 -9.05 -15.67 -11.89
C GLY A 358 -9.77 -16.72 -11.05
N LEU A 359 -10.90 -16.36 -10.43
CA LEU A 359 -11.79 -17.35 -9.81
C LEU A 359 -12.26 -18.41 -10.82
N GLY A 360 -12.22 -19.66 -10.39
CA GLY A 360 -12.72 -20.82 -11.12
C GLY A 360 -14.08 -21.30 -10.61
N ARG A 361 -14.41 -22.55 -10.93
CA ARG A 361 -15.62 -23.24 -10.49
C ARG A 361 -15.58 -23.55 -8.98
N PHE A 362 -16.69 -24.03 -8.45
CA PHE A 362 -16.66 -24.72 -7.15
C PHE A 362 -15.79 -25.98 -7.21
N PRO A 363 -15.08 -26.36 -6.13
CA PRO A 363 -14.17 -27.50 -6.10
C PRO A 363 -14.91 -28.85 -6.04
N THR A 364 -14.24 -29.91 -6.45
CA THR A 364 -14.59 -31.29 -6.04
C THR A 364 -14.22 -31.50 -4.56
N GLU A 365 -14.63 -32.61 -3.96
CA GLU A 365 -14.28 -32.90 -2.55
C GLU A 365 -12.76 -32.90 -2.29
N GLU A 366 -11.97 -33.37 -3.26
CA GLU A 366 -10.50 -33.44 -3.17
C GLU A 366 -9.83 -32.08 -3.36
N GLU A 367 -10.50 -31.13 -4.01
CA GLU A 367 -10.00 -29.78 -4.29
C GLU A 367 -10.37 -28.76 -3.20
N VAL A 368 -11.17 -29.16 -2.19
CA VAL A 368 -11.60 -28.27 -1.11
C VAL A 368 -10.38 -27.75 -0.33
N ASP A 369 -10.27 -26.43 -0.25
CA ASP A 369 -9.18 -25.75 0.44
C ASP A 369 -9.73 -24.58 1.27
N ALA A 370 -9.48 -24.59 2.58
CA ALA A 370 -9.97 -23.56 3.49
C ALA A 370 -9.33 -22.19 3.25
N ASP A 371 -8.14 -22.14 2.65
CA ASP A 371 -7.48 -20.88 2.30
C ASP A 371 -7.95 -20.33 0.94
N LEU A 372 -8.86 -21.02 0.23
CA LEU A 372 -9.37 -20.63 -1.09
C LEU A 372 -10.89 -20.51 -1.10
N ILE A 373 -11.36 -19.28 -0.86
CA ILE A 373 -12.78 -18.93 -0.84
C ILE A 373 -13.09 -17.72 -1.72
N ASN A 374 -14.35 -17.55 -2.08
CA ASN A 374 -14.85 -16.31 -2.72
C ASN A 374 -15.35 -15.28 -1.67
N ALA A 375 -15.78 -14.11 -2.14
CA ALA A 375 -16.37 -13.05 -1.32
C ALA A 375 -17.62 -13.49 -0.50
N GLY A 376 -18.32 -14.54 -0.97
CA GLY A 376 -19.46 -15.19 -0.31
C GLY A 376 -19.09 -16.25 0.72
N LYS A 377 -17.78 -16.44 1.00
CA LYS A 377 -17.23 -17.41 1.95
C LYS A 377 -17.50 -18.86 1.52
N GLU A 378 -17.66 -19.09 0.22
CA GLU A 378 -17.79 -20.40 -0.41
C GLU A 378 -16.43 -20.89 -0.92
N THR A 379 -16.18 -22.19 -0.80
CA THR A 379 -15.00 -22.85 -1.37
C THR A 379 -14.99 -22.75 -2.89
N VAL A 380 -13.86 -22.42 -3.50
CA VAL A 380 -13.71 -22.22 -4.96
C VAL A 380 -12.38 -22.81 -5.45
N THR A 381 -12.25 -22.99 -6.77
CA THR A 381 -10.96 -23.20 -7.43
C THR A 381 -10.51 -21.93 -8.15
N VAL A 382 -9.37 -21.99 -8.84
CA VAL A 382 -8.83 -20.89 -9.67
C VAL A 382 -8.51 -21.41 -11.07
N VAL A 383 -8.53 -20.51 -12.05
CA VAL A 383 -8.10 -20.83 -13.42
C VAL A 383 -6.57 -20.66 -13.56
N PRO A 384 -5.92 -21.31 -14.55
CA PRO A 384 -4.52 -21.03 -14.85
C PRO A 384 -4.26 -19.53 -15.12
N GLY A 385 -3.17 -19.02 -14.56
CA GLY A 385 -2.83 -17.59 -14.60
C GLY A 385 -3.52 -16.74 -13.53
N ALA A 386 -4.19 -17.37 -12.55
CA ALA A 386 -4.72 -16.67 -11.40
C ALA A 386 -3.61 -16.06 -10.53
N SER A 387 -3.95 -15.00 -9.80
CA SER A 387 -3.04 -14.33 -8.86
C SER A 387 -3.74 -14.04 -7.54
N PHE A 388 -2.97 -14.07 -6.45
CA PHE A 388 -3.43 -13.77 -5.10
C PHE A 388 -2.78 -12.50 -4.57
N PHE A 389 -3.56 -11.70 -3.84
CA PHE A 389 -3.10 -10.43 -3.31
C PHE A 389 -3.87 -10.06 -2.04
N ALA A 390 -3.32 -9.11 -1.30
CA ALA A 390 -3.95 -8.61 -0.08
C ALA A 390 -5.18 -7.74 -0.39
N SER A 391 -6.01 -7.49 0.61
CA SER A 391 -7.25 -6.74 0.45
C SER A 391 -7.02 -5.28 0.00
N ASP A 392 -5.93 -4.63 0.43
CA ASP A 392 -5.59 -3.28 -0.02
C ASP A 392 -5.29 -3.23 -1.52
N GLU A 393 -4.60 -4.22 -2.08
CA GLU A 393 -4.39 -4.34 -3.53
C GLU A 393 -5.69 -4.69 -4.27
N SER A 394 -6.52 -5.59 -3.73
CA SER A 394 -7.81 -5.93 -4.33
C SER A 394 -8.71 -4.72 -4.50
N PHE A 395 -8.75 -3.83 -3.49
CA PHE A 395 -9.54 -2.61 -3.58
C PHE A 395 -8.82 -1.48 -4.32
N ALA A 396 -7.49 -1.52 -4.50
CA ALA A 396 -6.79 -0.67 -5.47
C ALA A 396 -7.21 -1.02 -6.91
N ILE A 397 -7.34 -2.32 -7.25
CA ILE A 397 -7.88 -2.78 -8.53
C ILE A 397 -9.30 -2.23 -8.77
N ILE A 398 -10.18 -2.39 -7.77
CA ILE A 398 -11.56 -1.90 -7.85
C ILE A 398 -11.60 -0.38 -7.97
N ARG A 399 -11.02 0.35 -7.01
CA ARG A 399 -11.10 1.81 -6.91
C ARG A 399 -10.36 2.52 -8.05
N GLY A 400 -9.29 1.92 -8.56
CA GLY A 400 -8.56 2.37 -9.73
C GLY A 400 -9.34 2.21 -11.04
N GLY A 401 -10.46 1.49 -11.03
CA GLY A 401 -11.30 1.30 -12.22
C GLY A 401 -10.69 0.35 -13.24
N HIS A 402 -10.00 -0.69 -12.77
CA HIS A 402 -9.33 -1.68 -13.62
C HIS A 402 -10.29 -2.81 -14.06
N LEU A 403 -11.46 -2.92 -13.43
CA LEU A 403 -12.53 -3.84 -13.82
C LEU A 403 -13.44 -3.20 -14.87
N GLN A 404 -13.85 -3.95 -15.89
CA GLN A 404 -14.79 -3.43 -16.89
C GLN A 404 -16.24 -3.60 -16.48
N LEU A 405 -16.57 -4.64 -15.70
CA LEU A 405 -17.93 -4.96 -15.31
C LEU A 405 -18.03 -5.32 -13.83
N THR A 406 -19.00 -4.71 -13.15
CA THR A 406 -19.47 -5.16 -11.84
C THR A 406 -20.94 -5.51 -11.96
N VAL A 407 -21.32 -6.70 -11.51
CA VAL A 407 -22.73 -7.13 -11.42
C VAL A 407 -23.11 -7.35 -9.95
N LEU A 408 -24.14 -6.66 -9.46
CA LEU A 408 -24.60 -6.74 -8.07
C LEU A 408 -26.10 -7.03 -7.99
N GLY A 409 -26.53 -7.49 -6.81
CA GLY A 409 -27.95 -7.45 -6.43
C GLY A 409 -28.37 -6.06 -5.95
N GLY A 410 -29.67 -5.76 -6.05
CA GLY A 410 -30.28 -4.53 -5.56
C GLY A 410 -31.51 -4.78 -4.68
N MET A 411 -31.61 -4.04 -3.56
CA MET A 411 -32.85 -3.95 -2.79
C MET A 411 -33.75 -2.85 -3.35
N GLN A 412 -33.18 -1.70 -3.68
CA GLN A 412 -33.82 -0.61 -4.41
C GLN A 412 -32.82 0.03 -5.39
N VAL A 413 -33.31 0.51 -6.52
CA VAL A 413 -32.57 1.37 -7.45
C VAL A 413 -33.42 2.59 -7.80
N SER A 414 -32.84 3.80 -7.78
CA SER A 414 -33.57 5.03 -8.13
C SER A 414 -33.61 5.28 -9.64
N GLN A 415 -34.46 6.20 -10.07
CA GLN A 415 -34.60 6.56 -11.48
C GLN A 415 -33.29 7.11 -12.11
N PHE A 416 -32.39 7.68 -11.29
CA PHE A 416 -31.09 8.21 -11.71
C PHE A 416 -29.91 7.27 -11.37
N GLY A 417 -30.22 6.06 -10.90
CA GLY A 417 -29.21 5.03 -10.66
C GLY A 417 -28.55 5.07 -9.28
N ASP A 418 -29.20 5.63 -8.26
CA ASP A 418 -28.79 5.36 -6.88
C ASP A 418 -29.06 3.90 -6.54
N LEU A 419 -28.16 3.29 -5.77
CA LEU A 419 -28.31 1.90 -5.34
C LEU A 419 -28.47 1.84 -3.82
N ALA A 420 -29.38 1.01 -3.34
CA ALA A 420 -29.41 0.56 -1.95
C ALA A 420 -29.44 -0.98 -1.91
N ASN A 421 -28.49 -1.61 -1.20
CA ASN A 421 -28.37 -3.08 -1.19
C ASN A 421 -27.90 -3.73 0.12
N TRP A 422 -27.65 -2.99 1.21
CA TRP A 422 -26.95 -3.53 2.39
C TRP A 422 -27.70 -3.42 3.74
N VAL A 423 -28.72 -2.56 3.84
CA VAL A 423 -29.58 -2.46 5.04
C VAL A 423 -31.05 -2.47 4.66
N VAL A 424 -31.84 -3.19 5.45
CA VAL A 424 -33.29 -2.93 5.55
C VAL A 424 -33.55 -2.30 6.92
N PRO A 425 -33.89 -1.00 6.99
CA PRO A 425 -34.09 -0.29 8.25
C PRO A 425 -35.05 -1.05 9.19
N GLY A 426 -34.65 -1.18 10.46
CA GLY A 426 -35.44 -1.86 11.50
C GLY A 426 -35.56 -3.39 11.38
N LYS A 427 -34.92 -4.03 10.38
CA LYS A 427 -34.97 -5.49 10.22
C LYS A 427 -33.61 -6.15 10.30
N ARG A 428 -32.68 -5.78 9.42
CA ARG A 428 -31.40 -6.49 9.27
C ARG A 428 -30.29 -5.53 8.89
N LEU A 429 -29.22 -5.55 9.69
CA LEU A 429 -27.97 -4.84 9.43
C LEU A 429 -26.93 -5.86 8.98
N ASN A 430 -26.63 -5.88 7.68
CA ASN A 430 -25.58 -6.76 7.16
C ASN A 430 -24.22 -6.09 7.16
N GLY A 431 -24.16 -4.82 6.76
CA GLY A 431 -22.91 -4.15 6.37
C GLY A 431 -22.73 -4.17 4.85
N MET A 432 -21.99 -3.20 4.34
CA MET A 432 -21.85 -2.97 2.90
C MET A 432 -20.85 -3.91 2.21
N GLY A 433 -19.91 -4.50 2.95
CA GLY A 433 -18.78 -5.23 2.35
C GLY A 433 -18.06 -4.38 1.29
N GLY A 434 -17.66 -4.99 0.17
CA GLY A 434 -17.07 -4.30 -0.97
C GLY A 434 -18.05 -3.51 -1.85
N ALA A 435 -19.36 -3.54 -1.61
CA ALA A 435 -20.35 -3.01 -2.56
C ALA A 435 -20.20 -1.50 -2.80
N MET A 436 -19.85 -0.70 -1.79
CA MET A 436 -19.66 0.75 -1.96
C MET A 436 -18.44 1.07 -2.82
N ASP A 437 -17.34 0.32 -2.69
CA ASP A 437 -16.14 0.49 -3.51
C ASP A 437 -16.41 0.07 -4.96
N LEU A 438 -17.09 -1.08 -5.15
CA LEU A 438 -17.43 -1.61 -6.47
C LEU A 438 -18.28 -0.67 -7.33
N VAL A 439 -19.27 0.01 -6.72
CA VAL A 439 -20.13 0.95 -7.45
C VAL A 439 -19.56 2.37 -7.55
N ALA A 440 -18.54 2.70 -6.75
CA ALA A 440 -17.83 3.97 -6.83
C ALA A 440 -16.66 3.93 -7.84
N ALA A 441 -16.32 2.74 -8.34
CA ALA A 441 -15.22 2.52 -9.27
C ALA A 441 -15.41 3.33 -10.57
N PRO A 442 -14.42 4.14 -10.98
CA PRO A 442 -14.47 4.86 -12.24
C PRO A 442 -14.31 3.88 -13.41
N ARG A 443 -14.86 4.19 -14.59
CA ARG A 443 -14.69 3.39 -15.83
C ARG A 443 -15.19 1.93 -15.76
N THR A 444 -15.84 1.54 -14.67
CA THR A 444 -16.46 0.22 -14.50
C THR A 444 -17.95 0.31 -14.76
N LYS A 445 -18.50 -0.54 -15.63
CA LYS A 445 -19.94 -0.64 -15.85
C LYS A 445 -20.61 -1.33 -14.66
N VAL A 446 -21.66 -0.75 -14.10
CA VAL A 446 -22.43 -1.30 -12.98
C VAL A 446 -23.78 -1.81 -13.45
N VAL A 447 -23.97 -3.14 -13.36
CA VAL A 447 -25.24 -3.81 -13.71
C VAL A 447 -25.90 -4.35 -12.45
N ILE A 448 -27.19 -4.05 -12.28
CA ILE A 448 -27.98 -4.58 -11.17
C ILE A 448 -28.88 -5.71 -11.65
N ALA A 449 -28.65 -6.91 -11.12
CA ALA A 449 -29.49 -8.08 -11.32
C ALA A 449 -30.46 -8.21 -10.14
N MET A 450 -31.76 -7.98 -10.37
CA MET A 450 -32.74 -7.94 -9.28
C MET A 450 -34.12 -8.36 -9.74
N THR A 451 -34.94 -8.89 -8.85
CA THR A 451 -36.38 -8.98 -9.10
C THR A 451 -36.98 -7.57 -9.18
N HIS A 452 -37.99 -7.39 -10.04
CA HIS A 452 -38.63 -6.11 -10.30
C HIS A 452 -39.38 -5.59 -9.05
N CYS A 453 -40.11 -6.48 -8.39
CA CYS A 453 -40.86 -6.19 -7.18
C CYS A 453 -40.35 -6.98 -5.96
N THR A 454 -40.77 -6.55 -4.77
CA THR A 454 -40.68 -7.34 -3.54
C THR A 454 -41.68 -8.51 -3.58
N LYS A 455 -41.60 -9.41 -2.60
CA LYS A 455 -42.57 -10.52 -2.49
C LYS A 455 -44.01 -10.05 -2.24
N THR A 456 -44.19 -8.84 -1.73
CA THR A 456 -45.50 -8.22 -1.48
C THR A 456 -46.00 -7.37 -2.65
N GLY A 457 -45.26 -7.32 -3.75
CA GLY A 457 -45.64 -6.61 -4.98
C GLY A 457 -45.17 -5.15 -5.04
N GLU A 458 -44.51 -4.64 -4.00
CA GLU A 458 -43.96 -3.28 -3.99
C GLU A 458 -42.83 -3.16 -5.01
N SER A 459 -42.79 -2.04 -5.75
CA SER A 459 -41.70 -1.80 -6.69
C SER A 459 -40.36 -1.72 -5.95
N LYS A 460 -39.30 -2.13 -6.64
CA LYS A 460 -37.92 -1.91 -6.21
C LYS A 460 -37.18 -0.93 -7.13
N ILE A 461 -37.81 -0.50 -8.21
CA ILE A 461 -37.32 0.55 -9.10
C ILE A 461 -38.09 1.82 -8.70
N MET A 462 -37.42 2.67 -7.95
CA MET A 462 -38.00 3.76 -7.19
C MET A 462 -37.77 5.10 -7.88
N LYS A 463 -38.62 6.10 -7.61
CA LYS A 463 -38.25 7.49 -7.92
C LYS A 463 -37.00 7.92 -7.15
N GLU A 464 -36.99 7.66 -5.85
CA GLU A 464 -35.86 7.85 -4.94
C GLU A 464 -35.76 6.66 -3.99
N CYS A 465 -34.54 6.20 -3.69
CA CYS A 465 -34.39 5.12 -2.71
C CYS A 465 -34.79 5.60 -1.31
N THR A 466 -35.57 4.77 -0.62
CA THR A 466 -35.94 5.02 0.79
C THR A 466 -35.00 4.30 1.75
N TYR A 467 -34.24 3.32 1.27
CA TYR A 467 -33.21 2.63 2.04
C TYR A 467 -31.86 3.36 1.98
N PRO A 468 -30.97 3.17 2.99
CA PRO A 468 -29.65 3.77 2.99
C PRO A 468 -28.86 3.40 1.72
N LEU A 469 -28.34 4.43 1.06
CA LEU A 469 -27.61 4.26 -0.19
C LEU A 469 -26.31 3.48 0.01
N THR A 470 -26.00 2.66 -0.97
CA THR A 470 -24.71 2.05 -1.27
C THR A 470 -23.88 3.00 -2.13
N GLY A 471 -24.49 3.61 -3.14
CA GLY A 471 -23.84 4.55 -4.05
C GLY A 471 -24.86 5.48 -4.68
N LYS A 472 -24.42 6.70 -4.98
CA LYS A 472 -25.22 7.72 -5.64
C LYS A 472 -24.91 7.73 -7.14
N HIS A 473 -25.93 7.77 -8.00
CA HIS A 473 -25.81 7.82 -9.46
C HIS A 473 -24.82 6.79 -10.04
N CYS A 474 -24.78 5.58 -9.49
CA CYS A 474 -23.74 4.59 -9.79
C CYS A 474 -24.19 3.50 -10.76
N VAL A 475 -25.49 3.21 -10.88
CA VAL A 475 -26.01 2.09 -11.70
C VAL A 475 -26.13 2.49 -13.17
N ASP A 476 -25.62 1.69 -14.11
CA ASP A 476 -25.71 1.94 -15.56
C ASP A 476 -26.82 1.12 -16.23
N MET A 477 -27.14 -0.05 -15.67
CA MET A 477 -28.17 -0.94 -16.20
C MET A 477 -28.88 -1.72 -15.10
N ILE A 478 -30.19 -1.89 -15.25
CA ILE A 478 -31.03 -2.71 -14.37
C ILE A 478 -31.60 -3.86 -15.19
N VAL A 479 -31.34 -5.09 -14.76
CA VAL A 479 -31.89 -6.32 -15.36
C VAL A 479 -32.84 -6.97 -14.38
N THR A 480 -34.10 -7.10 -14.80
CA THR A 480 -35.17 -7.76 -14.05
C THR A 480 -35.80 -8.88 -14.85
N GLU A 481 -36.68 -9.66 -14.23
CA GLU A 481 -37.47 -10.68 -14.92
C GLU A 481 -38.51 -10.10 -15.89
N LYS A 482 -38.80 -8.79 -15.77
CA LYS A 482 -39.81 -8.08 -16.56
C LYS A 482 -39.22 -7.24 -17.70
N ALA A 483 -38.12 -6.55 -17.45
CA ALA A 483 -37.53 -5.60 -18.39
C ALA A 483 -36.03 -5.34 -18.12
N VAL A 484 -35.36 -4.76 -19.12
CA VAL A 484 -34.01 -4.21 -19.02
C VAL A 484 -34.07 -2.69 -19.19
N PHE A 485 -33.48 -1.96 -18.25
CA PHE A 485 -33.38 -0.51 -18.29
C PHE A 485 -31.93 -0.08 -18.43
N ASN A 486 -31.67 0.86 -19.35
CA ASN A 486 -30.47 1.69 -19.30
C ASN A 486 -30.72 2.87 -18.37
N VAL A 487 -29.69 3.29 -17.65
CA VAL A 487 -29.76 4.40 -16.70
C VAL A 487 -28.89 5.54 -17.20
N ASP A 488 -29.51 6.68 -17.46
CA ASP A 488 -28.82 7.95 -17.65
C ASP A 488 -28.88 8.71 -16.32
N LYS A 489 -27.73 9.18 -15.82
CA LYS A 489 -27.62 9.80 -14.49
C LYS A 489 -28.35 11.14 -14.38
N GLU A 490 -28.74 11.73 -15.51
CA GLU A 490 -29.45 13.01 -15.60
C GLU A 490 -30.86 12.87 -16.16
N LYS A 491 -31.04 12.04 -17.19
CA LYS A 491 -32.33 11.87 -17.88
C LYS A 491 -33.21 10.77 -17.27
N GLY A 492 -32.61 9.88 -16.48
CA GLY A 492 -33.30 8.78 -15.83
C GLY A 492 -33.35 7.49 -16.64
N LEU A 493 -34.37 6.67 -16.40
CA LEU A 493 -34.46 5.32 -16.96
C LEU A 493 -34.98 5.31 -18.39
N THR A 494 -34.39 4.44 -19.22
CA THR A 494 -34.92 4.07 -20.54
C THR A 494 -35.10 2.55 -20.59
N VAL A 495 -36.33 2.07 -20.79
CA VAL A 495 -36.57 0.65 -21.05
C VAL A 495 -36.10 0.32 -22.47
N VAL A 496 -35.18 -0.63 -22.57
CA VAL A 496 -34.55 -1.05 -23.83
C VAL A 496 -34.96 -2.46 -24.25
N GLU A 497 -35.35 -3.29 -23.29
CA GLU A 497 -35.88 -4.63 -23.57
C GLU A 497 -37.05 -4.99 -22.63
N ILE A 498 -38.05 -5.71 -23.15
CA ILE A 498 -39.22 -6.18 -22.38
C ILE A 498 -39.38 -7.70 -22.49
N ALA A 499 -39.65 -8.36 -21.35
CA ALA A 499 -39.80 -9.81 -21.30
C ALA A 499 -41.10 -10.27 -21.98
N ASP A 500 -41.07 -11.48 -22.54
CA ASP A 500 -42.26 -12.08 -23.13
C ASP A 500 -43.39 -12.21 -22.09
N GLY A 501 -44.61 -11.89 -22.52
CA GLY A 501 -45.80 -11.85 -21.66
C GLY A 501 -45.94 -10.61 -20.76
N VAL A 502 -44.98 -9.68 -20.72
CA VAL A 502 -45.08 -8.44 -19.94
C VAL A 502 -45.63 -7.32 -20.82
N SER A 503 -46.72 -6.68 -20.38
CA SER A 503 -47.28 -5.51 -21.07
C SER A 503 -46.63 -4.21 -20.58
N MET A 504 -46.59 -3.19 -21.44
CA MET A 504 -46.11 -1.85 -21.04
C MET A 504 -46.93 -1.25 -19.89
N GLU A 505 -48.22 -1.58 -19.80
CA GLU A 505 -49.09 -1.12 -18.71
C GLU A 505 -48.70 -1.77 -17.37
N ASP A 506 -48.49 -3.09 -17.35
CA ASP A 506 -48.00 -3.80 -16.16
C ASP A 506 -46.64 -3.26 -15.71
N LEU A 507 -45.73 -3.00 -16.66
CA LEU A 507 -44.41 -2.45 -16.34
C LEU A 507 -44.52 -1.05 -15.70
N LYS A 508 -45.38 -0.18 -16.24
CA LYS A 508 -45.64 1.15 -15.67
C LYS A 508 -46.30 1.08 -14.29
N GLN A 509 -47.20 0.14 -14.07
CA GLN A 509 -47.86 -0.04 -12.77
C GLN A 509 -46.93 -0.64 -11.69
N THR A 510 -45.89 -1.36 -12.11
CA THR A 510 -44.95 -2.03 -11.21
C THR A 510 -43.59 -1.33 -11.07
N THR A 511 -43.44 -0.16 -11.70
CA THR A 511 -42.29 0.75 -11.59
C THR A 511 -42.74 2.05 -10.92
N ASP A 512 -42.07 2.50 -9.87
CA ASP A 512 -42.48 3.69 -9.07
C ASP A 512 -41.98 5.03 -9.65
N CYS A 513 -41.30 5.00 -10.80
CA CYS A 513 -40.83 6.20 -11.48
C CYS A 513 -41.22 6.25 -12.96
N GLU A 514 -41.19 7.45 -13.53
CA GLU A 514 -41.30 7.60 -14.98
C GLU A 514 -40.05 7.06 -15.67
N PHE A 515 -40.23 6.52 -16.88
CA PHE A 515 -39.15 6.04 -17.71
C PHE A 515 -39.48 6.24 -19.19
N HIS A 516 -38.45 6.45 -19.98
CA HIS A 516 -38.55 6.53 -21.44
C HIS A 516 -38.62 5.13 -22.04
N VAL A 517 -39.25 5.03 -23.21
CA VAL A 517 -39.27 3.80 -24.02
C VAL A 517 -38.31 4.00 -25.19
N ALA A 518 -37.36 3.08 -25.37
CA ALA A 518 -36.45 3.13 -26.50
C ALA A 518 -37.23 3.08 -27.83
N GLU A 519 -36.82 3.90 -28.80
CA GLU A 519 -37.44 3.92 -30.14
C GLU A 519 -37.38 2.54 -30.81
N ASP A 520 -36.34 1.77 -30.52
CA ASP A 520 -36.10 0.42 -31.01
C ASP A 520 -36.32 -0.66 -29.94
N LEU A 521 -37.30 -0.48 -29.03
CA LEU A 521 -37.63 -1.44 -27.96
C LEU A 521 -37.63 -2.89 -28.46
N LYS A 522 -36.83 -3.74 -27.81
CA LYS A 522 -36.63 -5.14 -28.23
C LYS A 522 -37.32 -6.12 -27.27
N PRO A 523 -37.68 -7.32 -27.74
CA PRO A 523 -37.89 -8.45 -26.83
C PRO A 523 -36.64 -8.69 -25.99
N MET A 524 -36.82 -9.02 -24.71
CA MET A 524 -35.73 -9.38 -23.80
C MET A 524 -34.98 -10.58 -24.34
N ARG A 525 -33.67 -10.41 -24.49
CA ARG A 525 -32.79 -11.42 -25.05
C ARG A 525 -32.35 -12.42 -23.99
N SER A 526 -32.05 -13.65 -24.42
CA SER A 526 -31.48 -14.68 -23.58
C SER A 526 -30.36 -15.44 -24.29
N VAL A 527 -29.50 -16.10 -23.51
CA VAL A 527 -28.72 -17.24 -24.01
C VAL A 527 -29.55 -18.52 -23.97
N TYR A 528 -29.25 -19.48 -24.84
CA TYR A 528 -29.87 -20.79 -24.88
C TYR A 528 -28.82 -21.86 -25.17
N TRP A 529 -29.07 -23.06 -24.65
CA TRP A 529 -28.19 -24.20 -24.85
C TRP A 529 -28.41 -24.79 -26.25
N ASP A 530 -27.38 -24.83 -27.08
CA ASP A 530 -27.39 -25.55 -28.33
C ASP A 530 -26.88 -26.97 -28.14
N VAL A 531 -27.81 -27.92 -28.26
CA VAL A 531 -27.55 -29.35 -28.12
C VAL A 531 -26.52 -29.85 -29.14
N LYS A 532 -26.41 -29.21 -30.32
CA LYS A 532 -25.47 -29.65 -31.36
C LYS A 532 -24.03 -29.29 -31.04
N SER A 533 -23.79 -28.07 -30.60
CA SER A 533 -22.46 -27.60 -30.20
C SER A 533 -22.12 -27.90 -28.74
N SER A 534 -23.09 -28.36 -27.94
CA SER A 534 -22.96 -28.49 -26.47
C SER A 534 -22.46 -27.19 -25.85
N ASN A 535 -23.03 -26.07 -26.31
CA ASN A 535 -22.55 -24.72 -25.95
C ASN A 535 -23.74 -23.76 -25.74
N TRP A 536 -23.54 -22.75 -24.90
CA TRP A 536 -24.44 -21.61 -24.79
C TRP A 536 -24.28 -20.70 -26.02
N ILE A 537 -25.36 -20.47 -26.74
CA ILE A 537 -25.42 -19.54 -27.86
C ILE A 537 -26.49 -18.48 -27.61
N CYS A 538 -26.41 -17.38 -28.34
CA CYS A 538 -27.28 -16.23 -28.16
C CYS A 538 -28.22 -16.08 -29.36
N GLU A 539 -29.47 -15.64 -29.13
CA GLU A 539 -30.63 -15.75 -30.05
C GLU A 539 -30.49 -15.04 -31.42
N ARG A 540 -29.41 -14.29 -31.64
CA ARG A 540 -29.05 -13.63 -32.91
C ARG A 540 -27.52 -13.57 -33.00
N PRO A 541 -26.89 -13.20 -34.14
CA PRO A 541 -25.49 -12.76 -34.11
C PRO A 541 -25.43 -11.48 -33.27
N CYS A 542 -25.40 -11.65 -31.96
CA CYS A 542 -25.14 -10.62 -30.99
C CYS A 542 -23.71 -10.14 -31.21
N LEU A 543 -23.43 -8.95 -30.69
CA LEU A 543 -22.12 -8.34 -30.62
C LEU A 543 -21.15 -9.14 -29.71
N LEU A 544 -21.22 -10.48 -29.72
CA LEU A 544 -20.10 -11.40 -29.61
C LEU A 544 -19.16 -11.28 -30.83
N HIS A 545 -19.07 -10.09 -31.43
CA HIS A 545 -17.91 -9.79 -32.24
C HIS A 545 -16.74 -9.73 -31.28
N THR A 546 -15.72 -10.51 -31.61
CA THR A 546 -14.31 -10.33 -31.29
C THR A 546 -13.83 -8.95 -31.73
N SER A 547 -14.53 -7.86 -31.37
CA SER A 547 -13.86 -6.58 -31.21
C SER A 547 -12.99 -6.78 -30.00
N PRO A 548 -11.66 -6.80 -30.15
CA PRO A 548 -10.78 -6.96 -29.01
C PRO A 548 -11.05 -5.79 -28.09
N THR A 549 -11.72 -6.03 -26.96
CA THR A 549 -11.60 -5.12 -25.83
C THR A 549 -10.15 -5.25 -25.38
N HIS A 550 -9.40 -4.16 -25.51
CA HIS A 550 -7.94 -4.03 -25.40
C HIS A 550 -7.30 -4.41 -24.05
N HIS A 551 -7.80 -5.42 -23.33
CA HIS A 551 -7.39 -5.71 -21.95
C HIS A 551 -6.79 -7.11 -21.73
N LYS A 552 -6.83 -8.00 -22.73
CA LYS A 552 -5.93 -9.16 -22.71
C LYS A 552 -4.53 -8.68 -23.06
N SER A 553 -3.54 -9.05 -22.24
CA SER A 553 -2.15 -8.76 -22.54
C SER A 553 -1.80 -9.32 -23.92
N THR A 554 -1.37 -8.44 -24.81
CA THR A 554 -1.00 -8.81 -26.16
C THR A 554 0.50 -9.05 -26.21
N PHE A 555 0.90 -10.23 -26.69
CA PHE A 555 2.31 -10.58 -26.84
C PHE A 555 2.78 -10.16 -28.23
N LEU A 556 3.66 -9.18 -28.26
CA LEU A 556 4.16 -8.58 -29.50
C LEU A 556 5.55 -9.10 -29.81
N THR A 557 5.90 -9.08 -31.10
CA THR A 557 7.17 -9.65 -31.59
C THR A 557 8.30 -8.63 -31.65
N SER A 558 8.01 -7.34 -31.52
CA SER A 558 9.03 -6.27 -31.54
C SER A 558 8.66 -5.08 -30.66
N SER A 559 9.70 -4.42 -30.16
CA SER A 559 9.63 -3.19 -29.39
C SER A 559 9.03 -2.04 -30.20
N ARG A 560 9.31 -2.01 -31.52
CA ARG A 560 8.77 -1.00 -32.44
C ARG A 560 7.25 -1.08 -32.55
N GLU A 561 6.71 -2.30 -32.66
CA GLU A 561 5.26 -2.52 -32.66
C GLU A 561 4.64 -2.13 -31.31
N ALA A 562 5.31 -2.48 -30.21
CA ALA A 562 4.84 -2.22 -28.87
C ALA A 562 4.65 -0.73 -28.57
N VAL A 563 5.51 0.15 -29.12
CA VAL A 563 5.47 1.61 -28.89
C VAL A 563 4.84 2.40 -30.05
N ALA A 564 4.25 1.72 -31.04
CA ALA A 564 3.85 2.34 -32.31
C ALA A 564 2.81 3.48 -32.17
N ASP A 565 1.91 3.39 -31.20
CA ASP A 565 0.84 4.36 -30.92
C ASP A 565 1.24 5.45 -29.92
N ILE A 566 2.46 5.43 -29.38
CA ILE A 566 2.98 6.50 -28.54
C ILE A 566 3.19 7.75 -29.42
N HIS A 567 2.34 8.75 -29.22
CA HIS A 567 2.30 9.98 -30.02
C HIS A 567 3.03 11.14 -29.34
N ASP A 568 3.27 12.21 -30.11
CA ASP A 568 3.88 13.43 -29.58
C ASP A 568 3.02 14.00 -28.44
N GLY A 569 3.68 14.51 -27.40
CA GLY A 569 2.99 15.04 -26.22
C GLY A 569 2.50 14.01 -25.21
N ALA A 570 2.68 12.70 -25.47
CA ALA A 570 2.26 11.65 -24.55
C ALA A 570 2.97 11.75 -23.19
N SER A 571 2.25 11.37 -22.14
CA SER A 571 2.79 11.18 -20.80
C SER A 571 3.23 9.72 -20.60
N ILE A 572 4.45 9.51 -20.10
CA ILE A 572 5.06 8.17 -20.01
C ILE A 572 5.70 7.98 -18.63
N LEU A 573 5.33 6.88 -17.96
CA LEU A 573 6.02 6.34 -16.80
C LEU A 573 7.12 5.38 -17.25
N VAL A 574 8.33 5.51 -16.73
CA VAL A 574 9.45 4.64 -17.11
C VAL A 574 10.10 4.07 -15.85
N GLY A 575 10.01 2.74 -15.71
CA GLY A 575 10.55 2.00 -14.58
C GLY A 575 12.07 1.99 -14.52
N GLY A 576 12.60 1.52 -13.39
CA GLY A 576 14.03 1.38 -13.13
C GLY A 576 14.55 2.29 -12.02
N PHE A 577 15.76 1.95 -11.55
CA PHE A 577 16.53 2.71 -10.58
C PHE A 577 18.01 2.69 -10.98
N GLY A 578 18.54 3.83 -11.43
CA GLY A 578 19.83 3.87 -12.14
C GLY A 578 19.76 3.03 -13.42
N ALA A 579 20.53 1.94 -13.47
CA ALA A 579 20.53 0.98 -14.58
C ALA A 579 19.70 -0.29 -14.32
N ALA A 580 19.34 -0.58 -13.07
CA ALA A 580 18.61 -1.79 -12.71
C ALA A 580 17.12 -1.66 -13.04
N GLY A 581 16.58 -2.65 -13.76
CA GLY A 581 15.16 -2.67 -14.14
C GLY A 581 14.75 -1.58 -15.14
N VAL A 582 15.65 -1.15 -16.03
CA VAL A 582 15.35 -0.18 -17.09
C VAL A 582 14.85 -0.89 -18.36
N PRO A 583 13.73 -0.46 -18.97
CA PRO A 583 13.17 -1.06 -20.19
C PRO A 583 13.87 -0.56 -21.46
N GLU A 584 15.14 -0.95 -21.64
CA GLU A 584 16.02 -0.37 -22.66
C GLU A 584 15.54 -0.60 -24.10
N SER A 585 15.00 -1.77 -24.46
CA SER A 585 14.56 -2.03 -25.84
C SER A 585 13.36 -1.15 -26.22
N LEU A 586 12.44 -0.95 -25.27
CA LEU A 586 11.30 -0.03 -25.44
C LEU A 586 11.75 1.43 -25.56
N ILE A 587 12.71 1.86 -24.74
CA ILE A 587 13.28 3.21 -24.83
C ILE A 587 13.98 3.42 -26.18
N ALA A 588 14.78 2.46 -26.62
CA ALA A 588 15.46 2.49 -27.91
C ALA A 588 14.46 2.56 -29.08
N ALA A 589 13.36 1.82 -29.02
CA ALA A 589 12.29 1.89 -30.03
C ALA A 589 11.61 3.27 -30.08
N LEU A 590 11.39 3.91 -28.92
CA LEU A 590 10.88 5.29 -28.87
C LEU A 590 11.85 6.32 -29.41
N VAL A 591 13.14 6.12 -29.14
CA VAL A 591 14.21 6.93 -29.72
C VAL A 591 14.20 6.84 -31.24
N GLU A 592 14.11 5.63 -31.79
CA GLU A 592 14.02 5.40 -33.23
C GLU A 592 12.76 6.03 -33.84
N LYS A 593 11.60 5.87 -33.16
CA LYS A 593 10.33 6.45 -33.59
C LYS A 593 10.39 7.98 -33.71
N GLY A 594 11.28 8.64 -32.95
CA GLY A 594 11.50 10.08 -33.02
C GLY A 594 10.37 10.92 -32.42
N VAL A 595 9.53 10.33 -31.56
CA VAL A 595 8.43 11.02 -30.86
C VAL A 595 8.93 12.22 -30.07
N LYS A 596 8.15 13.30 -30.04
CA LYS A 596 8.51 14.60 -29.44
C LYS A 596 7.59 14.99 -28.30
N ASP A 597 8.03 16.02 -27.59
CA ASP A 597 7.28 16.69 -26.53
C ASP A 597 6.78 15.81 -25.38
N LEU A 598 7.47 14.70 -25.11
CA LEU A 598 7.09 13.76 -24.06
C LEU A 598 7.13 14.40 -22.67
N THR A 599 6.16 14.04 -21.83
CA THR A 599 6.22 14.23 -20.38
C THR A 599 6.61 12.91 -19.73
N VAL A 600 7.82 12.81 -19.20
CA VAL A 600 8.36 11.56 -18.66
C VAL A 600 8.43 11.63 -17.14
N TYR A 601 7.87 10.60 -16.50
CA TYR A 601 7.96 10.34 -15.06
C TYR A 601 8.90 9.16 -14.84
N SER A 602 10.01 9.38 -14.15
CA SER A 602 10.94 8.31 -13.77
C SER A 602 11.72 8.70 -12.53
N ASN A 603 12.28 7.74 -11.81
CA ASN A 603 13.09 8.05 -10.64
C ASN A 603 14.34 8.86 -11.04
N ASP A 604 15.07 8.35 -12.03
CA ASP A 604 16.33 8.88 -12.52
C ASP A 604 16.21 9.31 -13.99
N ALA A 605 17.03 10.25 -14.44
CA ALA A 605 17.07 10.69 -15.84
C ALA A 605 18.04 9.90 -16.74
N GLY A 606 18.28 8.62 -16.40
CA GLY A 606 19.22 7.74 -17.09
C GLY A 606 20.68 8.21 -17.06
N MET A 607 21.51 7.63 -17.93
CA MET A 607 22.89 8.05 -18.20
C MET A 607 22.99 8.61 -19.62
N PRO A 608 23.99 9.46 -19.96
CA PRO A 608 24.07 10.09 -21.28
C PRO A 608 23.92 9.14 -22.48
N ASP A 609 24.35 7.89 -22.32
CA ASP A 609 24.37 6.83 -23.31
C ASP A 609 23.50 5.61 -22.93
N TYR A 610 22.55 5.74 -22.00
CA TYR A 610 21.70 4.62 -21.58
C TYR A 610 20.35 5.07 -21.03
N GLY A 611 19.29 4.31 -21.31
CA GLY A 611 17.94 4.60 -20.87
C GLY A 611 17.47 5.99 -21.32
N LEU A 612 16.84 6.73 -20.41
CA LEU A 612 16.25 8.03 -20.70
C LEU A 612 17.24 9.08 -21.26
N GLY A 613 18.54 8.92 -21.03
CA GLY A 613 19.53 9.85 -21.59
C GLY A 613 19.52 9.88 -23.11
N HIS A 614 19.11 8.80 -23.78
CA HIS A 614 18.94 8.79 -25.23
C HIS A 614 17.83 9.72 -25.73
N LEU A 615 16.70 9.79 -25.01
CA LEU A 615 15.58 10.68 -25.33
C LEU A 615 15.95 12.14 -25.04
N ILE A 616 16.66 12.38 -23.93
CA ILE A 616 17.15 13.70 -23.53
C ILE A 616 18.11 14.25 -24.58
N ALA A 617 19.11 13.47 -25.00
CA ALA A 617 20.11 13.88 -25.99
C ALA A 617 19.48 14.27 -27.35
N ARG A 618 18.32 13.70 -27.68
CA ARG A 618 17.63 13.89 -28.98
C ARG A 618 16.47 14.90 -28.93
N ASN A 619 16.31 15.64 -27.83
CA ASN A 619 15.20 16.59 -27.65
C ASN A 619 13.84 15.94 -27.89
N GLN A 620 13.61 14.75 -27.31
CA GLN A 620 12.32 14.07 -27.38
C GLN A 620 11.45 14.32 -26.14
N MET A 621 12.04 14.87 -25.09
CA MET A 621 11.36 15.18 -23.82
C MET A 621 11.16 16.68 -23.66
N LYS A 622 9.91 17.08 -23.45
CA LYS A 622 9.54 18.44 -23.06
C LYS A 622 9.59 18.63 -21.54
N ARG A 623 9.16 17.61 -20.79
CA ARG A 623 9.10 17.66 -19.33
C ARG A 623 9.63 16.37 -18.72
N PHE A 624 10.43 16.52 -17.67
CA PHE A 624 10.89 15.43 -16.81
C PHE A 624 10.44 15.65 -15.37
N VAL A 625 9.82 14.64 -14.78
CA VAL A 625 9.44 14.60 -13.37
C VAL A 625 10.15 13.42 -12.72
N GLY A 626 11.00 13.69 -11.72
CA GLY A 626 11.80 12.65 -11.08
C GLY A 626 12.43 13.08 -9.76
N SER A 627 13.19 12.19 -9.14
CA SER A 627 13.81 12.47 -7.83
C SER A 627 15.30 12.83 -7.93
N TYR A 628 15.96 12.32 -8.97
CA TYR A 628 17.41 12.43 -9.13
C TYR A 628 17.81 12.56 -10.61
N VAL A 629 18.70 13.51 -10.90
CA VAL A 629 19.23 13.81 -12.25
C VAL A 629 20.76 13.81 -12.27
N GLY A 630 21.40 13.53 -11.14
CA GLY A 630 22.83 13.77 -10.91
C GLY A 630 23.78 13.02 -11.85
N GLU A 631 23.34 11.91 -12.45
CA GLU A 631 24.14 11.07 -13.35
C GLU A 631 24.11 11.58 -14.80
N ASN A 632 23.11 12.37 -15.17
CA ASN A 632 22.98 12.91 -16.52
C ASN A 632 23.15 14.45 -16.53
N PRO A 633 24.38 14.96 -16.77
CA PRO A 633 24.63 16.40 -16.77
C PRO A 633 23.81 17.16 -17.82
N GLU A 634 23.38 16.49 -18.88
CA GLU A 634 22.65 17.11 -19.99
C GLU A 634 21.28 17.62 -19.53
N VAL A 635 20.63 16.95 -18.58
CA VAL A 635 19.35 17.41 -18.00
C VAL A 635 19.50 18.76 -17.33
N SER A 636 20.54 18.91 -16.49
CA SER A 636 20.84 20.18 -15.83
C SER A 636 21.16 21.27 -16.85
N ARG A 637 21.96 20.96 -17.88
CA ARG A 637 22.30 21.90 -18.95
C ARG A 637 21.04 22.41 -19.66
N LYS A 638 20.18 21.49 -20.10
CA LYS A 638 18.92 21.78 -20.80
C LYS A 638 17.94 22.56 -19.94
N TYR A 639 17.83 22.21 -18.66
CA TYR A 639 16.94 22.88 -17.72
C TYR A 639 17.32 24.35 -17.52
N TYR A 640 18.60 24.63 -17.28
CA TYR A 640 19.07 26.01 -17.16
C TYR A 640 19.08 26.78 -18.48
N ALA A 641 19.16 26.09 -19.62
CA ALA A 641 18.98 26.68 -20.96
C ALA A 641 17.50 26.91 -21.34
N GLY A 642 16.55 26.46 -20.52
CA GLY A 642 15.11 26.57 -20.81
C GLY A 642 14.60 25.59 -21.87
N GLU A 643 15.40 24.59 -22.26
CA GLU A 643 15.09 23.57 -23.27
C GLU A 643 14.16 22.46 -22.75
N ILE A 644 14.11 22.25 -21.43
CA ILE A 644 13.29 21.21 -20.79
C ILE A 644 12.66 21.74 -19.48
N GLU A 645 11.43 21.31 -19.20
CA GLU A 645 10.79 21.49 -17.89
C GLU A 645 11.27 20.40 -16.93
N LEU A 646 11.76 20.78 -15.74
CA LEU A 646 12.24 19.85 -14.72
C LEU A 646 11.44 20.02 -13.43
N GLU A 647 10.78 18.95 -13.00
CA GLU A 647 10.14 18.88 -11.69
C GLU A 647 10.83 17.83 -10.81
N LEU A 648 11.58 18.30 -9.82
CA LEU A 648 12.10 17.41 -8.78
C LEU A 648 11.03 17.13 -7.72
N VAL A 649 10.91 15.86 -7.33
CA VAL A 649 9.96 15.34 -6.34
C VAL A 649 10.72 14.40 -5.39
N PRO A 650 10.49 14.45 -4.06
CA PRO A 650 11.04 13.43 -3.15
C PRO A 650 10.74 12.02 -3.65
N GLN A 651 11.72 11.12 -3.57
CA GLN A 651 11.59 9.79 -4.19
C GLN A 651 10.40 9.00 -3.63
N GLY A 652 10.16 9.08 -2.32
CA GLY A 652 9.01 8.43 -1.70
C GLY A 652 7.68 9.07 -2.06
N SER A 653 7.64 10.40 -2.18
CA SER A 653 6.45 11.10 -2.71
C SER A 653 6.18 10.72 -4.16
N LEU A 654 7.20 10.59 -5.02
CA LEU A 654 7.03 10.17 -6.41
C LEU A 654 6.44 8.77 -6.49
N ALA A 655 7.00 7.79 -5.76
CA ALA A 655 6.50 6.42 -5.73
C ALA A 655 5.04 6.35 -5.26
N GLU A 656 4.72 7.07 -4.17
CA GLU A 656 3.37 7.06 -3.61
C GLU A 656 2.35 7.80 -4.48
N ARG A 657 2.73 8.90 -5.14
CA ARG A 657 1.85 9.59 -6.12
C ARG A 657 1.47 8.69 -7.28
N ILE A 658 2.42 7.90 -7.79
CA ILE A 658 2.18 6.94 -8.86
C ILE A 658 1.29 5.80 -8.34
N ARG A 659 1.61 5.22 -7.18
CA ARG A 659 0.77 4.17 -6.56
C ARG A 659 -0.66 4.66 -6.31
N ALA A 660 -0.83 5.87 -5.80
CA ALA A 660 -2.13 6.50 -5.55
C ALA A 660 -2.95 6.64 -6.85
N GLY A 661 -2.31 7.04 -7.94
CA GLY A 661 -2.95 7.12 -9.27
C GLY A 661 -3.47 5.77 -9.75
N GLY A 662 -2.64 4.72 -9.66
CA GLY A 662 -3.05 3.36 -9.98
C GLY A 662 -4.15 2.81 -9.06
N ALA A 663 -4.20 3.25 -7.80
CA ALA A 663 -5.18 2.81 -6.80
C ALA A 663 -6.48 3.64 -6.78
N GLY A 664 -6.64 4.64 -7.65
CA GLY A 664 -7.81 5.52 -7.69
C GLY A 664 -7.93 6.45 -6.47
N ILE A 665 -6.80 6.84 -5.88
CA ILE A 665 -6.71 7.82 -4.80
C ILE A 665 -6.20 9.12 -5.43
N PRO A 666 -7.01 10.20 -5.51
CA PRO A 666 -6.60 11.40 -6.23
C PRO A 666 -5.54 12.21 -5.47
N ALA A 667 -5.53 12.12 -4.14
CA ALA A 667 -4.55 12.81 -3.32
C ALA A 667 -4.40 12.17 -1.93
N PHE A 668 -3.23 12.37 -1.31
CA PHE A 668 -2.88 11.89 0.03
C PHE A 668 -1.94 12.89 0.73
N TYR A 669 -1.76 12.74 2.04
CA TYR A 669 -0.87 13.59 2.83
C TYR A 669 0.46 12.88 3.17
N THR A 670 1.58 13.61 3.11
CA THR A 670 2.93 13.10 3.45
C THR A 670 3.76 14.16 4.19
N PRO A 671 4.61 13.80 5.17
CA PRO A 671 5.46 14.77 5.84
C PRO A 671 6.67 15.19 4.97
N SER A 672 6.99 14.38 3.95
CA SER A 672 8.14 14.58 3.07
C SER A 672 8.10 15.94 2.37
N GLY A 673 9.18 16.72 2.52
CA GLY A 673 9.31 18.03 1.88
C GLY A 673 8.67 19.20 2.63
N TYR A 674 8.00 18.98 3.76
CA TYR A 674 7.47 20.09 4.58
C TYR A 674 8.58 21.06 5.00
N GLY A 675 8.30 22.36 4.87
CA GLY A 675 9.27 23.43 5.18
C GLY A 675 10.42 23.59 4.18
N THR A 676 10.43 22.84 3.07
CA THR A 676 11.44 22.94 2.00
C THR A 676 10.89 23.67 0.76
N MET A 677 11.68 23.78 -0.30
CA MET A 677 11.17 24.30 -1.58
C MET A 677 10.12 23.41 -2.27
N ILE A 678 9.98 22.14 -1.86
CA ILE A 678 8.87 21.29 -2.31
C ILE A 678 7.54 21.85 -1.77
N HIS A 679 7.54 22.30 -0.52
CA HIS A 679 6.40 22.96 0.12
C HIS A 679 6.19 24.38 -0.41
N LEU A 680 7.23 25.19 -0.47
CA LEU A 680 7.14 26.65 -0.72
C LEU A 680 7.04 27.03 -2.21
N GLY A 681 7.10 26.06 -3.11
CA GLY A 681 7.09 26.27 -4.55
C GLY A 681 8.49 26.33 -5.16
N ARG A 682 8.63 25.79 -6.38
CA ARG A 682 9.92 25.63 -7.07
C ARG A 682 9.83 25.99 -8.55
N THR A 683 10.96 26.36 -9.13
CA THR A 683 11.07 26.66 -10.56
C THR A 683 11.06 25.39 -11.39
N LEU A 684 10.19 25.34 -12.39
CA LEU A 684 10.08 24.25 -13.36
C LEU A 684 10.76 24.56 -14.70
N ARG A 685 10.92 25.83 -15.05
CA ARG A 685 11.59 26.24 -16.29
C ARG A 685 12.21 27.64 -16.17
N PHE A 686 13.34 27.82 -16.82
CA PHE A 686 14.03 29.11 -16.98
C PHE A 686 13.90 29.65 -18.41
N ASP A 687 14.08 30.96 -18.57
CA ASP A 687 14.35 31.59 -19.88
C ASP A 687 15.86 31.57 -20.22
N ALA A 688 16.20 32.10 -21.39
CA ALA A 688 17.59 32.22 -21.86
C ALA A 688 18.47 33.16 -21.00
N ASN A 689 17.88 33.99 -20.15
CA ASN A 689 18.57 34.87 -19.20
C ASN A 689 18.63 34.25 -17.78
N HIS A 690 18.26 32.98 -17.62
CA HIS A 690 18.16 32.27 -16.35
C HIS A 690 17.13 32.85 -15.36
N ASN A 691 16.09 33.53 -15.85
CA ASN A 691 14.95 33.92 -15.02
C ASN A 691 13.92 32.80 -14.96
N PRO A 692 13.31 32.53 -13.79
CA PRO A 692 12.24 31.54 -13.68
C PRO A 692 10.99 31.99 -14.45
N VAL A 693 10.53 31.19 -15.41
CA VAL A 693 9.34 31.47 -16.24
C VAL A 693 8.17 30.53 -15.96
N LEU A 694 8.42 29.40 -15.30
CA LEU A 694 7.39 28.48 -14.83
C LEU A 694 7.74 28.04 -13.42
N ARG A 695 6.78 28.09 -12.49
CA ARG A 695 6.96 27.70 -11.10
C ARG A 695 5.75 26.92 -10.62
N THR A 696 5.94 26.06 -9.62
CA THR A 696 4.84 25.47 -8.86
C THR A 696 4.37 26.44 -7.79
N GLU A 697 3.06 26.41 -7.53
CA GLU A 697 2.49 27.03 -6.33
C GLU A 697 2.95 26.31 -5.06
N PRO A 698 2.89 26.97 -3.89
CA PRO A 698 3.05 26.30 -2.61
C PRO A 698 2.03 25.18 -2.42
N LYS A 699 2.44 24.07 -1.82
CA LYS A 699 1.55 22.94 -1.51
C LYS A 699 0.69 23.23 -0.29
N GLU A 700 -0.54 22.72 -0.28
CA GLU A 700 -1.38 22.70 0.93
C GLU A 700 -0.66 21.92 2.02
N ALA A 701 -0.56 22.52 3.22
CA ALA A 701 -0.08 21.86 4.42
C ALA A 701 -1.22 21.74 5.44
N ARG A 702 -1.27 20.61 6.15
CA ARG A 702 -2.27 20.35 7.18
C ARG A 702 -1.65 19.67 8.39
N ASP A 703 -2.10 20.08 9.58
CA ASP A 703 -1.74 19.43 10.82
C ASP A 703 -2.56 18.16 11.04
N PHE A 704 -1.88 17.06 11.30
CA PHE A 704 -2.46 15.83 11.82
C PHE A 704 -1.72 15.46 13.10
N LYS A 705 -2.42 15.55 14.24
CA LYS A 705 -1.91 15.18 15.57
C LYS A 705 -0.62 15.95 15.94
N GLY A 706 -0.52 17.23 15.61
CA GLY A 706 0.62 18.10 15.96
C GLY A 706 1.81 18.01 15.00
N LYS A 707 1.67 17.33 13.85
CA LYS A 707 2.66 17.28 12.79
C LYS A 707 2.06 17.76 11.48
N ASN A 708 2.83 18.54 10.72
CA ASN A 708 2.42 19.05 9.42
C ASN A 708 2.74 18.08 8.29
N TYR A 709 1.79 17.95 7.37
CA TYR A 709 1.87 17.11 6.18
C TYR A 709 1.48 17.91 4.95
N LEU A 710 2.13 17.64 3.83
CA LEU A 710 1.81 18.23 2.51
C LEU A 710 0.81 17.36 1.77
N LEU A 711 -0.15 17.99 1.10
CA LEU A 711 -1.01 17.32 0.13
C LEU A 711 -0.22 17.03 -1.15
N GLU A 712 -0.21 15.77 -1.57
CA GLU A 712 0.34 15.29 -2.84
C GLU A 712 -0.79 14.73 -3.70
N GLU A 713 -0.85 15.20 -4.95
CA GLU A 713 -1.81 14.72 -5.95
C GLU A 713 -1.21 13.54 -6.74
N ALA A 714 -2.07 12.58 -7.07
CA ALA A 714 -1.70 11.39 -7.80
C ALA A 714 -1.10 11.67 -9.18
N ILE A 715 -0.31 10.72 -9.68
CA ILE A 715 0.23 10.73 -11.03
C ILE A 715 -0.35 9.53 -11.77
N THR A 716 -0.96 9.80 -12.91
CA THR A 716 -1.29 8.79 -13.94
C THR A 716 -0.70 9.23 -15.27
N ALA A 717 -0.46 8.27 -16.17
CA ALA A 717 0.08 8.54 -17.50
C ALA A 717 -0.71 7.84 -18.61
N ASP A 718 -0.44 8.22 -19.86
CA ASP A 718 -0.98 7.54 -21.03
C ASP A 718 -0.33 6.16 -21.16
N PHE A 719 0.99 6.10 -21.01
CA PHE A 719 1.79 4.87 -21.15
C PHE A 719 2.70 4.60 -19.94
N ALA A 720 2.97 3.32 -19.68
CA ALA A 720 4.05 2.88 -18.79
C ALA A 720 4.97 1.89 -19.52
N LEU A 721 6.28 2.09 -19.42
CA LEU A 721 7.31 1.20 -19.94
C LEU A 721 8.01 0.53 -18.75
N ILE A 722 7.93 -0.81 -18.70
CA ILE A 722 8.27 -1.60 -17.53
C ILE A 722 9.27 -2.69 -17.93
N LYS A 723 10.23 -2.98 -17.06
CA LYS A 723 11.15 -4.11 -17.18
C LYS A 723 10.84 -5.13 -16.09
N ALA A 724 10.55 -6.37 -16.47
CA ALA A 724 10.35 -7.48 -15.53
C ALA A 724 11.26 -8.67 -15.83
N TYR A 725 11.35 -9.61 -14.90
CA TYR A 725 12.13 -10.83 -15.10
C TYR A 725 11.38 -11.80 -16.01
N LYS A 726 10.18 -12.23 -15.59
CA LYS A 726 9.32 -13.11 -16.40
C LYS A 726 7.91 -12.57 -16.53
N ALA A 727 7.26 -12.96 -17.63
CA ALA A 727 5.81 -12.89 -17.77
C ALA A 727 5.23 -14.27 -18.11
N ASP A 728 4.08 -14.64 -17.56
CA ASP A 728 3.31 -15.76 -18.11
C ASP A 728 2.47 -15.31 -19.33
N ARG A 729 1.90 -16.26 -20.09
CA ARG A 729 0.99 -15.97 -21.22
C ARG A 729 -0.34 -15.31 -20.83
N ALA A 730 -0.67 -15.20 -19.54
CA ALA A 730 -1.81 -14.40 -19.08
C ALA A 730 -1.42 -12.91 -18.97
N GLY A 731 -0.15 -12.62 -18.72
CA GLY A 731 0.43 -11.29 -18.54
C GLY A 731 0.90 -11.00 -17.11
N ASN A 732 0.92 -11.99 -16.22
CA ASN A 732 1.39 -11.82 -14.84
C ASN A 732 2.89 -11.58 -14.86
N LEU A 733 3.38 -10.64 -14.05
CA LEU A 733 4.81 -10.32 -13.99
C LEU A 733 5.42 -10.74 -12.66
N ILE A 734 6.64 -11.28 -12.75
CA ILE A 734 7.56 -11.39 -11.63
C ILE A 734 8.82 -10.56 -11.91
N PHE A 735 9.40 -10.06 -10.84
CA PHE A 735 10.57 -9.19 -10.85
C PHE A 735 11.64 -9.87 -10.03
N ARG A 736 12.90 -9.55 -10.31
CA ARG A 736 14.04 -10.14 -9.61
C ARG A 736 14.73 -9.06 -8.78
N LYS A 737 14.85 -9.29 -7.49
CA LYS A 737 15.65 -8.48 -6.56
C LYS A 737 15.34 -6.98 -6.63
N ALA A 738 16.36 -6.13 -6.59
CA ALA A 738 16.22 -4.68 -6.54
C ALA A 738 15.89 -4.04 -7.92
N ALA A 739 15.80 -4.82 -9.00
CA ALA A 739 15.24 -4.36 -10.27
C ALA A 739 13.71 -4.19 -10.21
N ARG A 740 13.05 -4.69 -9.16
CA ARG A 740 11.60 -4.52 -8.88
C ARG A 740 11.21 -3.04 -8.71
N ASN A 741 11.96 -2.30 -7.90
CA ASN A 741 11.91 -0.84 -7.68
C ASN A 741 10.60 -0.10 -8.13
N PHE A 742 10.70 0.88 -9.03
CA PHE A 742 9.59 1.69 -9.53
C PHE A 742 8.72 0.97 -10.57
N ASN A 743 9.18 -0.18 -11.09
CA ASN A 743 8.45 -0.94 -12.10
C ASN A 743 7.04 -1.33 -11.61
N VAL A 744 6.91 -1.79 -10.36
CA VAL A 744 5.60 -2.19 -9.81
C VAL A 744 4.59 -1.03 -9.73
N PRO A 745 4.86 0.09 -9.03
CA PRO A 745 3.88 1.18 -8.95
C PRO A 745 3.59 1.79 -10.34
N MET A 746 4.59 1.92 -11.20
CA MET A 746 4.40 2.49 -12.55
C MET A 746 3.55 1.60 -13.45
N CYS A 747 3.65 0.27 -13.31
CA CYS A 747 2.86 -0.68 -14.08
C CYS A 747 1.34 -0.49 -13.88
N LYS A 748 0.93 0.07 -12.74
CA LYS A 748 -0.48 0.19 -12.31
C LYS A 748 -1.10 1.55 -12.64
N ALA A 749 -0.30 2.53 -13.04
CA ALA A 749 -0.69 3.95 -13.08
C ALA A 749 -0.74 4.52 -14.50
N ALA A 750 -0.89 3.68 -15.53
CA ALA A 750 -1.03 4.10 -16.90
C ALA A 750 -2.27 3.51 -17.58
N SER A 751 -2.75 4.21 -18.61
CA SER A 751 -3.84 3.71 -19.47
C SER A 751 -3.39 2.51 -20.31
N THR A 752 -2.12 2.48 -20.73
CA THR A 752 -1.49 1.35 -21.43
C THR A 752 -0.13 1.03 -20.82
N THR A 753 0.04 -0.19 -20.32
CA THR A 753 1.33 -0.67 -19.79
C THR A 753 1.97 -1.67 -20.74
N ILE A 754 3.24 -1.42 -21.05
CA ILE A 754 4.08 -2.22 -21.93
C ILE A 754 5.23 -2.79 -21.09
N ALA A 755 5.25 -4.10 -20.94
CA ALA A 755 6.29 -4.82 -20.21
C ALA A 755 7.28 -5.47 -21.18
N GLU A 756 8.55 -5.13 -21.02
CA GLU A 756 9.67 -5.89 -21.57
C GLU A 756 10.12 -6.92 -20.52
N VAL A 757 10.19 -8.20 -20.92
CA VAL A 757 10.55 -9.31 -20.01
C VAL A 757 11.70 -10.13 -20.53
N GLU A 758 12.55 -10.66 -19.63
CA GLU A 758 13.66 -11.54 -20.03
C GLU A 758 13.14 -12.87 -20.59
N GLU A 759 12.06 -13.39 -19.99
CA GLU A 759 11.50 -14.70 -20.30
C GLU A 759 9.96 -14.64 -20.34
N ILE A 760 9.37 -15.32 -21.32
CA ILE A 760 7.93 -15.57 -21.36
C ILE A 760 7.71 -17.06 -21.09
N VAL A 761 6.90 -17.36 -20.07
CA VAL A 761 6.53 -18.72 -19.65
C VAL A 761 5.06 -19.00 -19.94
N GLU A 762 4.65 -20.27 -19.91
CA GLU A 762 3.25 -20.63 -20.16
C GLU A 762 2.34 -20.24 -18.99
N THR A 763 1.05 -20.04 -19.29
CA THR A 763 0.06 -19.69 -18.25
C THR A 763 -0.01 -20.79 -17.19
N GLY A 764 0.21 -20.42 -15.92
CA GLY A 764 0.21 -21.35 -14.78
C GLY A 764 1.59 -21.89 -14.38
N GLU A 765 2.67 -21.54 -15.09
CA GLU A 765 4.04 -21.82 -14.62
C GLU A 765 4.49 -20.88 -13.50
N ILE A 766 3.88 -19.69 -13.40
CA ILE A 766 4.04 -18.79 -12.24
C ILE A 766 2.95 -19.13 -11.24
N ASP A 767 3.31 -19.48 -10.01
CA ASP A 767 2.34 -19.70 -8.94
C ASP A 767 1.61 -18.38 -8.63
N GLY A 768 0.30 -18.47 -8.40
CA GLY A 768 -0.52 -17.28 -8.14
C GLY A 768 -0.13 -16.54 -6.87
N ASP A 769 0.50 -17.21 -5.89
CA ASP A 769 1.02 -16.56 -4.69
C ASP A 769 2.31 -15.76 -4.97
N ASP A 770 3.09 -16.12 -6.00
CA ASP A 770 4.38 -15.51 -6.36
C ASP A 770 4.24 -14.35 -7.37
N VAL A 771 3.03 -14.09 -7.88
CA VAL A 771 2.78 -12.99 -8.82
C VAL A 771 2.98 -11.62 -8.13
N HIS A 772 3.92 -10.82 -8.63
CA HIS A 772 4.16 -9.46 -8.13
C HIS A 772 3.22 -8.42 -8.74
N VAL A 773 2.91 -8.54 -10.02
CA VAL A 773 1.92 -7.69 -10.70
C VAL A 773 0.93 -8.56 -11.47
N PRO A 774 -0.35 -8.58 -11.05
CA PRO A 774 -1.41 -9.26 -11.75
C PRO A 774 -1.58 -8.76 -13.19
N HIS A 775 -1.90 -9.69 -14.07
CA HIS A 775 -2.04 -9.43 -15.50
C HIS A 775 -3.08 -8.35 -15.88
N ILE A 776 -4.00 -8.00 -14.97
CA ILE A 776 -4.98 -6.90 -15.16
C ILE A 776 -4.33 -5.54 -15.43
N TYR A 777 -3.08 -5.33 -14.96
CA TYR A 777 -2.35 -4.08 -15.15
C TYR A 777 -1.51 -4.04 -16.43
N VAL A 778 -1.36 -5.17 -17.14
CA VAL A 778 -0.40 -5.33 -18.23
C VAL A 778 -1.13 -5.46 -19.56
N HIS A 779 -0.83 -4.58 -20.51
CA HIS A 779 -1.56 -4.50 -21.77
C HIS A 779 -0.77 -5.10 -22.93
N ARG A 780 0.56 -4.94 -22.92
CA ARG A 780 1.47 -5.45 -23.96
C ARG A 780 2.69 -6.07 -23.30
N VAL A 781 3.13 -7.21 -23.84
CA VAL A 781 4.34 -7.88 -23.39
C VAL A 781 5.23 -8.14 -24.60
N ILE A 782 6.52 -7.82 -24.46
CA ILE A 782 7.56 -8.23 -25.40
C ILE A 782 8.64 -9.00 -24.64
N GLN A 783 9.25 -9.98 -25.30
CA GLN A 783 10.49 -10.54 -24.82
C GLN A 783 11.65 -9.63 -25.25
N CYS A 784 12.67 -9.49 -24.39
CA CYS A 784 13.84 -8.67 -24.68
C CYS A 784 14.48 -9.05 -26.02
N GLU A 785 14.68 -8.06 -26.89
CA GLU A 785 15.45 -8.26 -28.13
C GLU A 785 16.95 -8.31 -27.86
N VAL A 786 17.42 -7.52 -26.89
CA VAL A 786 18.80 -7.49 -26.41
C VAL A 786 18.80 -7.52 -24.88
N LEU A 787 19.41 -8.55 -24.30
CA LEU A 787 19.58 -8.63 -22.85
C LEU A 787 20.90 -7.96 -22.43
N GLU A 788 20.89 -6.63 -22.29
CA GLU A 788 22.01 -5.89 -21.68
C GLU A 788 21.75 -5.68 -20.19
N ARG A 789 22.56 -6.30 -19.32
CA ARG A 789 22.54 -6.07 -17.87
C ARG A 789 23.64 -5.10 -17.49
N ARG A 790 23.36 -3.80 -17.65
CA ARG A 790 24.34 -2.74 -17.38
C ARG A 790 24.49 -2.52 -15.88
N ILE A 791 25.74 -2.54 -15.41
CA ILE A 791 26.10 -2.15 -14.04
C ILE A 791 26.53 -0.69 -14.06
N HIS A 792 25.86 0.14 -13.25
CA HIS A 792 26.19 1.56 -13.15
C HIS A 792 27.55 1.78 -12.48
N LYS A 793 27.73 1.21 -11.28
CA LYS A 793 29.00 1.27 -10.54
C LYS A 793 29.36 -0.13 -10.06
N LEU A 794 30.38 -0.71 -10.68
CA LEU A 794 30.96 -1.96 -10.20
C LEU A 794 31.81 -1.65 -8.97
N VAL A 795 31.43 -2.22 -7.83
CA VAL A 795 32.20 -2.18 -6.60
C VAL A 795 32.33 -3.62 -6.11
N LEU A 796 33.56 -4.06 -5.90
CA LEU A 796 33.88 -5.42 -5.49
C LEU A 796 34.33 -5.45 -4.03
N HIS A 797 34.10 -6.59 -3.39
CA HIS A 797 34.82 -6.93 -2.17
C HIS A 797 36.30 -7.09 -2.50
N HIS A 798 37.16 -6.37 -1.80
CA HIS A 798 38.60 -6.61 -1.86
C HIS A 798 39.01 -7.33 -0.58
N ASP A 799 39.40 -8.60 -0.69
CA ASP A 799 39.92 -9.40 0.44
C ASP A 799 41.19 -8.79 1.04
N ASP A 800 41.95 -8.07 0.20
CA ASP A 800 43.06 -7.25 0.61
C ASP A 800 42.58 -5.80 0.79
N GLN A 801 42.48 -5.36 2.04
CA GLN A 801 42.61 -3.94 2.35
C GLN A 801 43.83 -3.44 1.60
N THR A 802 43.69 -2.54 0.63
CA THR A 802 44.86 -1.86 0.07
C THR A 802 45.57 -1.25 1.28
N PRO A 803 46.78 -1.72 1.65
CA PRO A 803 47.33 -1.30 2.92
C PRO A 803 47.55 0.20 2.83
N VAL A 804 46.98 0.94 3.78
CA VAL A 804 47.04 2.42 3.95
C VAL A 804 48.43 3.00 3.63
N THR A 805 49.47 2.17 3.75
CA THR A 805 50.85 2.35 3.28
C THR A 805 51.07 2.82 1.81
N THR A 806 50.11 2.68 0.89
CA THR A 806 50.26 3.15 -0.50
C THR A 806 49.71 4.56 -0.75
N LEU A 807 48.93 5.11 0.18
CA LEU A 807 48.36 6.46 0.09
C LEU A 807 49.34 7.49 0.67
N SER A 808 49.52 8.61 -0.03
CA SER A 808 50.42 9.68 0.40
C SER A 808 49.76 11.06 0.37
N GLY A 809 50.24 11.96 1.22
CA GLY A 809 49.81 13.36 1.22
C GLY A 809 48.36 13.59 1.68
N THR A 810 47.56 14.25 0.84
CA THR A 810 46.19 14.68 1.16
C THR A 810 45.16 13.54 1.14
N ALA A 811 45.36 12.53 0.29
CA ALA A 811 44.45 11.39 0.18
C ALA A 811 44.42 10.56 1.47
N LEU A 812 45.59 10.32 2.06
CA LEU A 812 45.74 9.64 3.35
C LEU A 812 45.03 10.39 4.50
N LYS A 813 45.12 11.73 4.50
CA LYS A 813 44.43 12.57 5.50
C LYS A 813 42.90 12.51 5.35
N ASP A 814 42.39 12.59 4.12
CA ASP A 814 40.96 12.52 3.84
C ASP A 814 40.38 11.16 4.24
N GLU A 815 41.13 10.07 4.03
CA GLU A 815 40.74 8.73 4.45
C GLU A 815 40.71 8.58 5.98
N HIS A 816 41.76 9.02 6.69
CA HIS A 816 41.77 9.03 8.16
C HIS A 816 40.60 9.81 8.78
N ILE A 817 40.20 10.91 8.14
CA ILE A 817 39.03 11.70 8.53
C ILE A 817 37.74 10.88 8.40
N ARG A 818 37.54 10.23 7.24
CA ARG A 818 36.35 9.41 6.98
C ARG A 818 36.27 8.23 7.94
N GLU A 819 37.38 7.52 8.12
CA GLU A 819 37.48 6.40 9.05
C GLU A 819 37.16 6.81 10.49
N ARG A 820 37.71 7.93 10.97
CA ARG A 820 37.40 8.44 12.31
C ARG A 820 35.89 8.65 12.50
N ILE A 821 35.25 9.32 11.54
CA ILE A 821 33.81 9.58 11.57
C ILE A 821 33.04 8.25 11.54
N ALA A 822 33.37 7.34 10.62
CA ALA A 822 32.69 6.05 10.47
C ALA A 822 32.78 5.18 11.73
N ARG A 823 33.96 5.09 12.35
CA ARG A 823 34.18 4.38 13.62
C ARG A 823 33.37 4.98 14.76
N ARG A 824 33.22 6.31 14.81
CA ARG A 824 32.36 6.95 15.81
C ARG A 824 30.89 6.65 15.55
N VAL A 825 30.45 6.72 14.30
CA VAL A 825 29.06 6.40 13.90
C VAL A 825 28.71 4.96 14.25
N ALA A 826 29.64 4.02 14.12
CA ALA A 826 29.41 2.60 14.44
C ALA A 826 28.96 2.38 15.90
N LEU A 827 29.32 3.26 16.82
CA LEU A 827 28.84 3.24 18.22
C LEU A 827 27.34 3.56 18.36
N GLU A 828 26.69 4.09 17.33
CA GLU A 828 25.25 4.36 17.31
C GLU A 828 24.42 3.12 16.97
N PHE A 829 25.02 2.08 16.42
CA PHE A 829 24.35 0.83 16.13
C PHE A 829 24.02 0.04 17.39
N ARG A 830 22.92 -0.71 17.33
CA ARG A 830 22.49 -1.62 18.40
C ARG A 830 22.08 -2.95 17.80
N HIS A 831 22.27 -4.02 18.56
CA HIS A 831 21.81 -5.35 18.16
C HIS A 831 20.29 -5.36 17.93
N GLY A 832 19.85 -5.88 16.79
CA GLY A 832 18.45 -5.95 16.36
C GLY A 832 17.93 -4.66 15.69
N MET A 833 18.80 -3.70 15.38
CA MET A 833 18.41 -2.42 14.78
C MET A 833 18.25 -2.54 13.25
N TYR A 834 17.14 -2.03 12.73
CA TYR A 834 17.00 -1.56 11.33
C TYR A 834 17.61 -0.18 11.13
N ALA A 835 18.51 -0.06 10.15
CA ALA A 835 19.16 1.20 9.81
C ALA A 835 19.14 1.46 8.30
N ASN A 836 19.08 2.74 7.92
CA ASN A 836 19.31 3.18 6.55
C ASN A 836 20.57 4.06 6.52
N LEU A 837 21.50 3.72 5.62
CA LEU A 837 22.78 4.40 5.49
C LEU A 837 22.83 5.09 4.13
N GLY A 838 22.99 6.40 4.15
CA GLY A 838 23.21 7.20 2.96
C GLY A 838 24.53 6.87 2.28
N ILE A 839 24.63 7.18 1.00
CA ILE A 839 25.83 6.93 0.20
C ILE A 839 27.08 7.62 0.77
N GLY A 840 28.26 7.04 0.54
CA GLY A 840 29.55 7.60 0.96
C GLY A 840 29.91 7.24 2.39
N MET A 841 30.26 8.25 3.21
CA MET A 841 30.76 8.02 4.59
C MET A 841 29.83 7.18 5.48
N PRO A 842 28.49 7.31 5.43
CA PRO A 842 27.63 6.48 6.26
C PRO A 842 27.78 4.98 5.97
N MET A 843 28.00 4.58 4.71
CA MET A 843 28.18 3.17 4.35
C MET A 843 29.43 2.55 4.98
N ILE A 844 30.51 3.33 5.14
CA ILE A 844 31.76 2.87 5.79
C ILE A 844 31.49 2.44 7.24
N ALA A 845 30.51 3.05 7.92
CA ALA A 845 30.20 2.68 9.29
C ALA A 845 29.69 1.23 9.42
N ALA A 846 29.14 0.65 8.35
CA ALA A 846 28.68 -0.75 8.34
C ALA A 846 29.85 -1.74 8.49
N ASP A 847 31.03 -1.42 7.96
CA ASP A 847 32.23 -2.26 8.05
C ASP A 847 32.80 -2.33 9.48
N HIS A 848 32.36 -1.42 10.35
CA HIS A 848 32.76 -1.31 11.74
C HIS A 848 31.71 -1.85 12.72
N ILE A 849 30.67 -2.55 12.25
CA ILE A 849 29.71 -3.21 13.14
C ILE A 849 30.42 -4.37 13.87
N PRO A 850 30.41 -4.42 15.22
CA PRO A 850 31.08 -5.49 15.96
C PRO A 850 30.59 -6.88 15.60
N GLU A 851 31.51 -7.84 15.62
CA GLU A 851 31.15 -9.25 15.50
C GLU A 851 30.11 -9.65 16.57
N GLY A 852 29.04 -10.31 16.15
CA GLY A 852 27.91 -10.69 17.00
C GLY A 852 26.81 -9.61 17.17
N MET A 853 27.05 -8.36 16.77
CA MET A 853 26.00 -7.36 16.64
C MET A 853 25.26 -7.54 15.31
N ARG A 854 23.94 -7.77 15.36
CA ARG A 854 23.11 -7.87 14.15
C ARG A 854 22.44 -6.52 13.89
N VAL A 855 22.69 -5.94 12.72
CA VAL A 855 22.02 -4.75 12.21
C VAL A 855 21.50 -5.08 10.82
N THR A 856 20.23 -4.83 10.56
CA THR A 856 19.63 -5.07 9.23
C THR A 856 19.60 -3.75 8.47
N LEU A 857 20.31 -3.71 7.34
CA LEU A 857 20.42 -2.49 6.53
C LEU A 857 19.32 -2.44 5.47
N HIS A 858 18.63 -1.32 5.42
CA HIS A 858 17.60 -0.98 4.43
C HIS A 858 18.20 -0.13 3.30
N SER A 859 17.91 -0.47 2.05
CA SER A 859 18.22 0.31 0.86
C SER A 859 16.93 0.76 0.16
N GLU A 860 16.84 2.07 -0.09
CA GLU A 860 15.60 2.74 -0.51
C GLU A 860 15.07 2.33 -1.90
N ASN A 861 15.85 1.59 -2.68
CA ASN A 861 15.45 1.02 -3.96
C ASN A 861 14.70 -0.32 -3.85
N GLY A 862 14.37 -0.77 -2.64
CA GLY A 862 13.51 -1.93 -2.43
C GLY A 862 14.20 -3.16 -1.87
N LEU A 863 15.16 -2.99 -0.96
CA LEU A 863 15.91 -4.08 -0.33
C LEU A 863 16.00 -3.89 1.18
N LEU A 864 15.66 -4.93 1.94
CA LEU A 864 15.96 -5.05 3.37
C LEU A 864 16.91 -6.22 3.59
N GLY A 865 18.01 -6.00 4.30
CA GLY A 865 19.06 -6.99 4.49
C GLY A 865 20.23 -6.82 3.51
N LEU A 866 20.64 -5.58 3.25
CA LEU A 866 21.82 -5.28 2.44
C LEU A 866 23.09 -5.88 3.08
N GLY A 867 23.87 -6.58 2.26
CA GLY A 867 25.13 -7.23 2.64
C GLY A 867 26.37 -6.44 2.17
N ARG A 868 27.52 -7.12 2.16
CA ARG A 868 28.79 -6.55 1.66
C ARG A 868 28.76 -6.32 0.15
N PHE A 869 29.77 -5.62 -0.38
CA PHE A 869 30.05 -5.65 -1.81
C PHE A 869 30.34 -7.10 -2.29
N PRO A 870 30.00 -7.48 -3.52
CA PRO A 870 30.15 -8.83 -4.06
C PRO A 870 31.60 -9.16 -4.45
N THR A 871 31.97 -10.44 -4.45
CA THR A 871 33.11 -10.94 -5.23
C THR A 871 32.77 -10.91 -6.73
N GLU A 872 33.75 -11.12 -7.61
CA GLU A 872 33.50 -11.15 -9.07
C GLU A 872 32.42 -12.16 -9.49
N GLU A 873 32.34 -13.31 -8.81
CA GLU A 873 31.36 -14.37 -9.08
C GLU A 873 29.95 -14.04 -8.57
N GLU A 874 29.85 -13.14 -7.58
CA GLU A 874 28.59 -12.74 -6.94
C GLU A 874 27.95 -11.51 -7.60
N VAL A 875 28.62 -10.88 -8.58
CA VAL A 875 28.14 -9.66 -9.23
C VAL A 875 26.80 -9.91 -9.93
N ASP A 876 25.78 -9.14 -9.54
CA ASP A 876 24.46 -9.14 -10.16
C ASP A 876 23.98 -7.71 -10.42
N ALA A 877 23.64 -7.39 -11.67
CA ALA A 877 23.16 -6.07 -12.05
C ALA A 877 21.78 -5.72 -11.47
N ASP A 878 20.99 -6.72 -11.08
CA ASP A 878 19.70 -6.51 -10.42
C ASP A 878 19.84 -6.31 -8.91
N LEU A 879 21.06 -6.43 -8.37
CA LEU A 879 21.35 -6.30 -6.95
C LEU A 879 22.30 -5.14 -6.68
N ILE A 880 21.70 -3.96 -6.54
CA ILE A 880 22.40 -2.71 -6.27
C ILE A 880 21.87 -2.00 -5.03
N ASN A 881 22.69 -1.16 -4.41
CA ASN A 881 22.27 -0.24 -3.35
C ASN A 881 21.73 1.10 -3.90
N ALA A 882 21.31 1.99 -3.01
CA ALA A 882 20.85 3.34 -3.34
C ALA A 882 21.87 4.18 -4.16
N GLY A 883 23.17 3.94 -3.94
CA GLY A 883 24.29 4.56 -4.63
C GLY A 883 24.59 4.03 -6.04
N LYS A 884 23.80 3.05 -6.49
CA LYS A 884 23.94 2.32 -7.76
C LYS A 884 25.18 1.43 -7.82
N GLU A 885 25.65 0.98 -6.66
CA GLU A 885 26.80 0.09 -6.49
C GLU A 885 26.31 -1.36 -6.33
N THR A 886 27.01 -2.31 -6.94
CA THR A 886 26.74 -3.74 -6.80
C THR A 886 26.90 -4.20 -5.36
N VAL A 887 25.94 -4.97 -4.84
CA VAL A 887 25.94 -5.47 -3.45
C VAL A 887 25.52 -6.94 -3.38
N THR A 888 25.73 -7.55 -2.22
CA THR A 888 25.14 -8.84 -1.82
C THR A 888 24.02 -8.62 -0.81
N VAL A 889 23.42 -9.71 -0.33
CA VAL A 889 22.40 -9.69 0.73
C VAL A 889 22.74 -10.67 1.84
N ILE A 890 22.25 -10.39 3.04
CA ILE A 890 22.31 -11.33 4.16
C ILE A 890 21.18 -12.37 4.07
N PRO A 891 21.31 -13.56 4.69
CA PRO A 891 20.20 -14.49 4.84
C PRO A 891 18.99 -13.84 5.52
N GLY A 892 17.79 -14.08 4.97
CA GLY A 892 16.54 -13.46 5.44
C GLY A 892 16.27 -12.07 4.84
N ALA A 893 17.04 -11.65 3.84
CA ALA A 893 16.75 -10.45 3.07
C ALA A 893 15.41 -10.56 2.34
N SER A 894 14.80 -9.42 2.05
CA SER A 894 13.55 -9.31 1.31
C SER A 894 13.59 -8.19 0.29
N PHE A 895 12.90 -8.39 -0.83
CA PHE A 895 12.81 -7.43 -1.93
C PHE A 895 11.38 -6.92 -2.09
N PHE A 896 11.25 -5.63 -2.35
CA PHE A 896 9.95 -4.97 -2.49
C PHE A 896 10.05 -3.78 -3.45
N ALA A 897 8.90 -3.26 -3.85
CA ALA A 897 8.83 -2.12 -4.74
C ALA A 897 9.15 -0.80 -4.00
N SER A 898 9.42 0.26 -4.77
CA SER A 898 9.79 1.57 -4.22
C SER A 898 8.69 2.18 -3.33
N ASP A 899 7.41 1.98 -3.64
CA ASP A 899 6.30 2.47 -2.83
C ASP A 899 6.25 1.80 -1.45
N GLU A 900 6.52 0.49 -1.37
CA GLU A 900 6.64 -0.22 -0.10
C GLU A 900 7.90 0.20 0.68
N SER A 901 9.03 0.37 -0.01
CA SER A 901 10.29 0.88 0.58
C SER A 901 10.07 2.21 1.30
N PHE A 902 9.38 3.16 0.66
CA PHE A 902 9.10 4.44 1.30
C PHE A 902 7.90 4.41 2.26
N ALA A 903 7.04 3.39 2.20
CA ALA A 903 6.08 3.11 3.27
C ALA A 903 6.79 2.70 4.56
N ILE A 904 7.82 1.83 4.48
CA ILE A 904 8.69 1.46 5.61
C ILE A 904 9.34 2.72 6.22
N VAL A 905 9.93 3.57 5.36
CA VAL A 905 10.57 4.81 5.79
C VAL A 905 9.54 5.74 6.44
N ARG A 906 8.50 6.15 5.71
CA ARG A 906 7.51 7.14 6.17
C ARG A 906 6.70 6.66 7.39
N GLY A 907 6.44 5.35 7.48
CA GLY A 907 5.81 4.69 8.61
C GLY A 907 6.66 4.66 9.89
N SER A 908 7.89 5.16 9.86
CA SER A 908 8.84 5.18 10.98
C SER A 908 9.27 3.78 11.46
N HIS A 909 9.40 2.83 10.54
CA HIS A 909 9.88 1.47 10.83
C HIS A 909 11.42 1.36 10.85
N ILE A 910 12.13 2.39 10.38
CA ILE A 910 13.59 2.51 10.48
C ILE A 910 13.96 3.20 11.80
N HIS A 911 14.90 2.63 12.56
CA HIS A 911 15.33 3.21 13.83
C HIS A 911 16.38 4.29 13.68
N LEU A 912 17.33 4.07 12.76
CA LEU A 912 18.50 4.93 12.57
C LEU A 912 18.68 5.23 11.09
N THR A 913 18.69 6.51 10.76
CA THR A 913 19.08 7.01 9.45
C THR A 913 20.39 7.77 9.61
N VAL A 914 21.42 7.38 8.85
CA VAL A 914 22.72 8.07 8.83
C VAL A 914 22.94 8.68 7.44
N LEU A 915 23.09 10.01 7.35
CA LEU A 915 23.19 10.73 6.08
C LEU A 915 24.42 11.63 6.04
N GLY A 916 24.88 11.94 4.83
CA GLY A 916 25.83 13.03 4.62
C GLY A 916 25.19 14.41 4.75
N GLY A 917 25.95 15.39 5.25
CA GLY A 917 25.53 16.81 5.32
C GLY A 917 26.41 17.75 4.49
N MET A 918 25.77 18.68 3.76
CA MET A 918 26.46 19.85 3.18
C MET A 918 26.45 21.02 4.17
N GLN A 919 25.30 21.26 4.82
CA GLN A 919 25.15 22.17 5.96
C GLN A 919 24.15 21.59 6.96
N VAL A 920 24.37 21.89 8.24
CA VAL A 920 23.40 21.63 9.34
C VAL A 920 23.23 22.91 10.15
N SER A 921 21.98 23.30 10.44
CA SER A 921 21.68 24.46 11.29
C SER A 921 21.74 24.13 12.78
N GLN A 922 21.79 25.14 13.63
CA GLN A 922 21.86 24.96 15.08
C GLN A 922 20.62 24.22 15.65
N PHE A 923 19.47 24.35 14.99
CA PHE A 923 18.21 23.70 15.37
C PHE A 923 17.90 22.43 14.55
N GLY A 924 18.89 21.92 13.82
CA GLY A 924 18.80 20.63 13.14
C GLY A 924 18.14 20.66 11.76
N ASP A 925 18.16 21.78 11.04
CA ASP A 925 17.83 21.78 9.62
C ASP A 925 18.97 21.15 8.83
N LEU A 926 18.65 20.34 7.83
CA LEU A 926 19.62 19.68 6.97
C LEU A 926 19.55 20.24 5.56
N ALA A 927 20.70 20.52 4.95
CA ALA A 927 20.83 20.68 3.50
C ALA A 927 21.89 19.70 2.96
N ASN A 928 21.52 18.87 1.99
CA ASN A 928 22.44 17.83 1.48
C ASN A 928 22.36 17.49 -0.03
N TRP A 929 21.46 18.12 -0.80
CA TRP A 929 21.18 17.65 -2.18
C TRP A 929 21.60 18.62 -3.29
N VAL A 930 21.72 19.92 -3.02
CA VAL A 930 22.17 20.91 -4.01
C VAL A 930 23.00 22.01 -3.37
N VAL A 931 24.03 22.43 -4.10
CA VAL A 931 24.77 23.66 -3.81
C VAL A 931 24.37 24.68 -4.88
N PRO A 932 23.80 25.84 -4.52
CA PRO A 932 23.44 26.87 -5.48
C PRO A 932 24.59 27.21 -6.44
N GLY A 933 24.28 27.34 -7.73
CA GLY A 933 25.27 27.60 -8.79
C GLY A 933 26.14 26.41 -9.19
N LYS A 934 25.96 25.22 -8.60
CA LYS A 934 26.62 23.97 -9.02
C LYS A 934 25.65 23.02 -9.70
N LYS A 935 26.18 21.92 -10.25
CA LYS A 935 25.40 20.83 -10.86
C LYS A 935 24.31 20.37 -9.89
N MET A 936 23.06 20.35 -10.36
CA MET A 936 21.93 19.85 -9.62
C MET A 936 21.97 18.32 -9.60
N LYS A 937 21.92 17.72 -8.41
CA LYS A 937 21.83 16.26 -8.27
C LYS A 937 20.39 15.78 -8.16
N GLY A 938 19.59 16.45 -7.34
CA GLY A 938 18.28 15.97 -6.91
C GLY A 938 18.34 15.39 -5.50
N MET A 939 17.20 15.31 -4.84
CA MET A 939 17.10 14.92 -3.42
C MET A 939 17.12 13.41 -3.20
N GLY A 940 16.74 12.60 -4.19
CA GLY A 940 16.53 11.15 -3.99
C GLY A 940 15.60 10.87 -2.81
N GLY A 941 15.91 9.83 -2.02
CA GLY A 941 15.17 9.50 -0.80
C GLY A 941 15.47 10.38 0.42
N ALA A 942 16.40 11.33 0.34
CA ALA A 942 16.90 12.04 1.53
C ALA A 942 15.81 12.85 2.26
N MET A 943 14.85 13.44 1.54
CA MET A 943 13.75 14.20 2.17
C MET A 943 12.77 13.29 2.91
N ASP A 944 12.51 12.08 2.39
CA ASP A 944 11.65 11.10 3.04
C ASP A 944 12.31 10.53 4.31
N LEU A 945 13.60 10.20 4.22
CA LEU A 945 14.40 9.63 5.30
C LEU A 945 14.52 10.52 6.54
N VAL A 946 14.42 11.84 6.38
CA VAL A 946 14.54 12.81 7.48
C VAL A 946 13.20 13.41 7.94
N ALA A 947 12.10 13.13 7.23
CA ALA A 947 10.79 13.71 7.57
C ALA A 947 10.03 12.91 8.65
N THR A 948 10.57 11.77 9.09
CA THR A 948 9.94 10.86 10.04
C THR A 948 10.21 11.29 11.49
N THR A 949 9.29 10.97 12.40
CA THR A 949 9.37 11.41 13.82
C THR A 949 9.77 10.30 14.79
N GLY A 950 9.75 9.03 14.34
CA GLY A 950 10.18 7.87 15.14
C GLY A 950 11.59 7.38 14.82
N THR A 951 12.28 7.99 13.85
CA THR A 951 13.62 7.59 13.39
C THR A 951 14.66 8.57 13.90
N LYS A 952 15.76 8.06 14.48
CA LYS A 952 16.91 8.88 14.84
C LYS A 952 17.68 9.26 13.58
N VAL A 953 17.92 10.55 13.36
CA VAL A 953 18.67 11.08 12.22
C VAL A 953 20.06 11.55 12.66
N VAL A 954 21.08 10.86 12.17
CA VAL A 954 22.50 11.20 12.39
C VAL A 954 23.10 11.75 11.11
N VAL A 955 23.72 12.93 11.18
CA VAL A 955 24.43 13.54 10.05
C VAL A 955 25.92 13.37 10.23
N THR A 956 26.57 12.78 9.23
CA THR A 956 28.02 12.64 9.14
C THR A 956 28.57 13.63 8.14
N MET A 957 29.56 14.41 8.56
CA MET A 957 30.17 15.39 7.68
C MET A 957 31.54 15.82 8.15
N THR A 958 32.40 16.28 7.22
CA THR A 958 33.53 17.12 7.61
C THR A 958 33.00 18.40 8.27
N HIS A 959 33.70 18.89 9.29
CA HIS A 959 33.29 20.04 10.08
C HIS A 959 33.28 21.33 9.25
N CYS A 960 34.28 21.48 8.37
CA CYS A 960 34.41 22.61 7.45
C CYS A 960 34.44 22.17 5.98
N THR A 961 34.25 23.12 5.08
CA THR A 961 34.57 22.99 3.66
C THR A 961 36.09 22.96 3.44
N LYS A 962 36.52 22.63 2.21
CA LYS A 962 37.94 22.71 1.82
C LYS A 962 38.51 24.15 1.89
N THR A 963 37.65 25.16 1.85
CA THR A 963 38.00 26.58 2.01
C THR A 963 37.87 27.06 3.46
N ASN A 964 37.73 26.13 4.41
CA ASN A 964 37.65 26.38 5.85
C ASN A 964 36.40 27.17 6.30
N GLU A 965 35.33 27.13 5.51
CA GLU A 965 34.01 27.66 5.91
C GLU A 965 33.30 26.61 6.78
N SER A 966 32.64 27.03 7.85
CA SER A 966 31.86 26.13 8.68
C SER A 966 30.72 25.49 7.90
N LYS A 967 30.46 24.21 8.16
CA LYS A 967 29.25 23.51 7.69
C LYS A 967 28.19 23.40 8.79
N ILE A 968 28.53 23.73 10.03
CA ILE A 968 27.60 23.85 11.17
C ILE A 968 27.29 25.34 11.35
N ARG A 969 26.04 25.73 11.09
CA ARG A 969 25.62 27.13 10.88
C ARG A 969 24.52 27.53 11.85
N GLY A 970 24.32 28.83 12.07
CA GLY A 970 23.10 29.31 12.72
C GLY A 970 21.86 28.95 11.90
N GLU A 971 21.91 29.22 10.60
CA GLU A 971 20.90 28.85 9.61
C GLU A 971 21.56 28.30 8.35
N CYS A 972 20.91 27.33 7.71
CA CYS A 972 21.36 26.82 6.41
C CYS A 972 21.14 27.86 5.32
N THR A 973 22.16 28.10 4.50
CA THR A 973 22.08 28.97 3.33
C THR A 973 21.73 28.20 2.05
N TYR A 974 21.89 26.88 2.08
CA TYR A 974 21.54 25.99 0.97
C TYR A 974 20.09 25.51 1.09
N PRO A 975 19.45 25.13 -0.04
CA PRO A 975 18.11 24.57 -0.03
C PRO A 975 17.99 23.38 0.92
N LEU A 976 16.99 23.45 1.80
CA LEU A 976 16.78 22.43 2.82
C LEU A 976 16.36 21.10 2.19
N THR A 977 16.84 20.03 2.82
CA THR A 977 16.37 18.66 2.71
C THR A 977 15.26 18.40 3.73
N GLY A 978 15.43 18.90 4.96
CA GLY A 978 14.46 18.77 6.03
C GLY A 978 14.65 19.87 7.07
N LYS A 979 13.54 20.27 7.68
CA LYS A 979 13.50 21.27 8.75
C LYS A 979 13.43 20.57 10.10
N HIS A 980 14.25 20.99 11.07
CA HIS A 980 14.29 20.41 12.43
C HIS A 980 14.39 18.88 12.48
N CYS A 981 15.15 18.28 11.56
CA CYS A 981 15.16 16.82 11.38
C CYS A 981 16.39 16.13 11.98
N VAL A 982 17.52 16.81 12.16
CA VAL A 982 18.79 16.20 12.62
C VAL A 982 18.83 16.06 14.14
N ASP A 983 19.13 14.88 14.67
CA ASP A 983 19.25 14.63 16.12
C ASP A 983 20.69 14.64 16.62
N MET A 984 21.63 14.32 15.72
CA MET A 984 23.05 14.28 16.05
C MET A 984 23.90 14.63 14.82
N VAL A 985 24.97 15.40 15.06
CA VAL A 985 25.99 15.71 14.06
C VAL A 985 27.32 15.12 14.50
N ILE A 986 27.91 14.27 13.67
CA ILE A 986 29.23 13.67 13.89
C ILE A 986 30.20 14.21 12.83
N THR A 987 31.27 14.84 13.29
CA THR A 987 32.38 15.29 12.44
C THR A 987 33.71 14.69 12.88
N GLU A 988 34.78 14.97 12.15
CA GLU A 988 36.14 14.58 12.51
C GLU A 988 36.67 15.29 13.76
N LYS A 989 35.97 16.34 14.22
CA LYS A 989 36.36 17.22 15.33
C LYS A 989 35.48 17.07 16.57
N ALA A 990 34.18 16.84 16.40
CA ALA A 990 33.23 16.89 17.51
C ALA A 990 31.97 16.06 17.22
N VAL A 991 31.26 15.73 18.29
CA VAL A 991 29.89 15.19 18.25
C VAL A 991 28.96 16.16 18.95
N PHE A 992 27.92 16.59 18.23
CA PHE A 992 26.86 17.44 18.77
C PHE A 992 25.55 16.66 18.83
N LYS A 993 24.88 16.72 19.97
CA LYS A 993 23.46 16.42 20.08
C LYS A 993 22.68 17.68 19.66
N VAL A 994 21.58 17.49 18.95
CA VAL A 994 20.73 18.58 18.50
C VAL A 994 19.41 18.51 19.26
N ASP A 995 19.07 19.59 19.94
CA ASP A 995 17.72 19.87 20.40
C ASP A 995 17.04 20.81 19.38
N LYS A 996 15.79 20.54 19.02
CA LYS A 996 15.11 21.29 17.94
C LYS A 996 14.71 22.71 18.39
N GLU A 997 14.67 22.95 19.70
CA GLU A 997 14.30 24.23 20.31
C GLU A 997 15.51 24.89 20.97
N GLU A 998 16.33 24.14 21.71
CA GLU A 998 17.47 24.66 22.47
C GLU A 998 18.78 24.70 21.67
N GLY A 999 18.84 24.01 20.52
CA GLY A 999 19.98 24.03 19.62
C GLY A 999 21.06 22.99 19.93
N LEU A 1000 22.32 23.31 19.61
CA LEU A 1000 23.42 22.34 19.67
C LEU A 1000 24.00 22.17 21.08
N THR A 1001 24.22 20.92 21.47
CA THR A 1001 24.99 20.55 22.66
C THR A 1001 26.19 19.70 22.25
N LEU A 1002 27.40 20.21 22.49
CA LEU A 1002 28.65 19.47 22.33
C LEU A 1002 28.75 18.40 23.41
N ILE A 1003 28.77 17.13 22.99
CA ILE A 1003 28.85 15.97 23.89
C ILE A 1003 30.19 15.25 23.82
N GLU A 1004 30.91 15.35 22.69
CA GLU A 1004 32.24 14.77 22.55
C GLU A 1004 33.17 15.64 21.69
N ILE A 1005 34.47 15.64 22.00
CA ILE A 1005 35.51 16.36 21.25
C ILE A 1005 36.66 15.41 20.87
N ALA A 1006 37.14 15.50 19.63
CA ALA A 1006 38.21 14.66 19.12
C ALA A 1006 39.58 15.01 19.74
N ASP A 1007 40.43 14.00 19.89
CA ASP A 1007 41.79 14.19 20.37
C ASP A 1007 42.56 15.19 19.49
N GLY A 1008 43.23 16.15 20.14
CA GLY A 1008 44.00 17.20 19.48
C GLY A 1008 43.18 18.40 19.00
N VAL A 1009 41.85 18.41 19.16
CA VAL A 1009 41.00 19.58 18.85
C VAL A 1009 40.79 20.41 20.12
N SER A 1010 41.12 21.69 20.07
CA SER A 1010 40.88 22.62 21.18
C SER A 1010 39.46 23.21 21.14
N MET A 1011 38.93 23.59 22.30
CA MET A 1011 37.63 24.29 22.38
C MET A 1011 37.64 25.62 21.61
N GLU A 1012 38.76 26.33 21.62
CA GLU A 1012 38.92 27.58 20.88
C GLU A 1012 38.89 27.36 19.38
N GLU A 1013 39.57 26.32 18.88
CA GLU A 1013 39.48 25.93 17.48
C GLU A 1013 38.05 25.58 17.09
N LEU A 1014 37.37 24.78 17.90
CA LEU A 1014 36.01 24.33 17.62
C LEU A 1014 35.03 25.51 17.54
N LYS A 1015 35.10 26.44 18.51
CA LYS A 1015 34.32 27.69 18.51
C LYS A 1015 34.61 28.57 17.30
N ARG A 1016 35.85 28.59 16.81
CA ARG A 1016 36.22 29.33 15.60
C ARG A 1016 35.72 28.65 14.32
N THR A 1017 35.60 27.33 14.31
CA THR A 1017 35.21 26.56 13.12
C THR A 1017 33.74 26.15 13.08
N THR A 1018 32.97 26.50 14.11
CA THR A 1018 31.50 26.41 14.17
C THR A 1018 30.91 27.81 14.10
N ASP A 1019 29.89 28.03 13.27
CA ASP A 1019 29.35 29.37 12.96
C ASP A 1019 28.12 29.75 13.80
N CYS A 1020 27.80 28.94 14.80
CA CYS A 1020 26.71 29.19 15.75
C CYS A 1020 27.15 28.93 17.18
N GLU A 1021 26.36 29.44 18.13
CA GLU A 1021 26.53 29.11 19.53
C GLU A 1021 26.14 27.66 19.79
N PHE A 1022 26.81 27.05 20.77
CA PHE A 1022 26.49 25.70 21.23
C PHE A 1022 26.75 25.60 22.73
N HIS A 1023 25.94 24.80 23.40
CA HIS A 1023 26.13 24.43 24.79
C HIS A 1023 27.22 23.37 24.89
N VAL A 1024 27.98 23.38 25.99
CA VAL A 1024 28.94 22.31 26.30
C VAL A 1024 28.31 21.43 27.37
N ALA A 1025 28.20 20.13 27.12
CA ALA A 1025 27.67 19.20 28.10
C ALA A 1025 28.51 19.21 29.38
N GLU A 1026 27.86 19.12 30.54
CA GLU A 1026 28.54 19.05 31.83
C GLU A 1026 29.47 17.83 31.92
N ASP A 1027 29.12 16.75 31.23
CA ASP A 1027 29.89 15.50 31.16
C ASP A 1027 30.64 15.32 29.84
N LEU A 1028 31.09 16.40 29.18
CA LEU A 1028 31.85 16.36 27.92
C LEU A 1028 32.95 15.28 27.94
N LYS A 1029 32.96 14.41 26.92
CA LYS A 1029 33.88 13.26 26.83
C LYS A 1029 34.87 13.42 25.67
N PRO A 1030 36.01 12.71 25.70
CA PRO A 1030 36.77 12.44 24.48
C PRO A 1030 35.88 11.71 23.47
N MET A 1031 36.08 11.96 22.18
CA MET A 1031 35.35 11.31 21.10
C MET A 1031 35.54 9.80 21.14
N GLY A 1032 34.43 9.07 21.20
CA GLY A 1032 34.44 7.62 21.18
C GLY A 1032 34.94 7.08 19.82
N SER A 1033 35.60 5.93 19.86
CA SER A 1033 35.90 5.13 18.68
C SER A 1033 35.69 3.67 19.05
N ILE A 1034 35.12 2.89 18.13
CA ILE A 1034 34.88 1.46 18.33
C ILE A 1034 36.17 0.65 18.41
#